data_AF-A0A355V5U6-F1
#
_entry.id   AF-A0A355V5U6-F1
#
_cell.length_a   1.000
_cell.length_b   1.000
_cell.length_c   1.000
_cell.angle_alpha   90.00
_cell.angle_beta   90.00
_cell.angle_gamma   90.00
#
_symmetry.space_group_name_H-M   'P 1'
#
loop_
_entity.id
_entity.type
_entity.pdbx_description
1 polymer ?
#
loop_
_entity_poly.entity_id
_entity_poly.type
_entity_poly.pdbx_seq_one_letter_code
_entity_poly.pdbx_strand_id
1 'polypeptide(L)'
;MKTNRLTAIIALTAVMLVSGSAGLFAAYADGEDDKNFYAAFSNQNYAVKNSNKMVLRDDGNYYLEKVTLSSAVKFYVTDNYGVHYYSVRGENMEVDEAQSYRYNIKVSPDKIFSEEENGYKATSCHITYSFYTPETYSVNVGETQFKLTYNPYFTAYDLYYLSCVRLESGTVINYGEETHTVQNGGAYRILFTPTVLRDGNEYAFDIDGNYGSGEDYVYNLYIEDAAEYFAVFDEGTELFTDSPDAIIDGKDAYALKRYEQNTAFEEYRFGELFVSERDTALKYRIYEAEITGGYRLIDDDNDEDTNISKLTIADVGWYELSFTVGNENYLTTAEWCDRLLDGYYIVGDFNGYGFNEQGGVDIDKKFAFAKVEDGDDDYNEEYEQYVLYLTVTPRDIMNGDLEFYITDGKDKYKNGNDYISLNTAGEYKILFSDEHVYSQGRRYRFTLTDKEQSGEEIEISTVEQFTAFADNCSKSADYSVNLNVHLTCDLDFAGKKFVSVKTFGGKFYGGYHTLKNISLSGDSDCFAVFETVTRTGVIERLNFENLSLDCDDCEYVGCVAKNFGTLKKITVSGRISGDNYVGGITAFNGVSRIDDNSATIDSNNVVQTGICEGCVNGATVTGKSNAGGIAGFNSGDIIACINKGEVAPFTETKSNLTNVGGIAGFSAGKLSDCENRANVGKEAYALYVGGIVGFGTGENYFCTNYGEIAGRKYVGGVVGGYGNVTQSDGDRNDLFGGLGFAEIINKYFNANETQDEVLIGARHNLLYLQNYGNIRADNYAGGVVGNSVFDGLIVRNSLSVGNVICGSGGYVGGIIGNGNITVDGCFSSGTIKAGGTNANYVGGIAGKADNVYNCMSGAELFGSDYVGGIAGSVTGSISSSYTNVTLVCDEGSKNTGHIAGFAESFNLSLNTFPDNFVYNYYTGNSGGIGGTEYAQNFEYAATQISADKLLSENNLSIYLHENFNHEYWQGGDENSFPVLTYMYECADIEDIDDEAELFAKNAEKLKSTMASSAKYTCSVVFMEWNKDNGDLYDDGKIQLDNFEEIYCARVEKGAYVPSCPLKFAEFKDGKWIYEGTDGVYFVTLSAVEEVRGNTVVYAEYIKTVSTLATADASVLVEGLFDARTQISLENTGEYYRVKFSLDGESVEYGGYIVKFRKPDSKSDYEVYAVDGQIVPIKSDIYGDYICFASDGGLFRICESKTFSLSVLEITLISVLSAAVLSVIVLIIIIAVKSKRKSAE
;
A
#
# COMPACT_ATOMS: atom_id res chain seq x y z
N MET A 1 36.39 43.50 -46.23
CA MET A 1 37.86 43.39 -45.98
C MET A 1 38.09 42.02 -45.36
N LYS A 2 38.85 41.10 -45.97
CA LYS A 2 40.34 41.08 -46.10
C LYS A 2 41.02 40.83 -44.72
N THR A 3 41.83 39.78 -44.51
CA THR A 3 42.40 38.78 -45.47
C THR A 3 43.04 37.57 -44.77
N ASN A 4 43.12 36.42 -45.50
CA ASN A 4 44.08 35.29 -45.34
C ASN A 4 43.93 34.43 -44.06
N ARG A 5 44.13 33.09 -44.01
CA ARG A 5 44.50 31.98 -44.94
C ARG A 5 44.28 30.64 -44.16
N LEU A 6 44.21 29.42 -44.73
CA LEU A 6 44.34 28.90 -46.11
C LEU A 6 43.46 27.63 -46.32
N THR A 7 42.76 27.58 -47.45
CA THR A 7 42.39 26.43 -48.32
C THR A 7 42.72 24.98 -47.91
N ALA A 8 41.71 24.09 -47.82
CA ALA A 8 41.50 22.90 -48.71
C ALA A 8 40.57 21.80 -48.12
N ILE A 9 39.52 21.41 -48.88
CA ILE A 9 39.09 20.03 -49.26
C ILE A 9 38.87 19.02 -48.09
N ILE A 10 37.69 18.43 -47.84
CA ILE A 10 36.85 17.57 -48.70
C ILE A 10 35.34 17.83 -48.48
N ALA A 11 34.54 17.67 -49.53
CA ALA A 11 33.07 17.67 -49.49
C ALA A 11 32.51 16.25 -49.78
N LEU A 12 31.20 16.09 -49.56
CA LEU A 12 30.43 14.85 -49.69
C LEU A 12 30.69 14.04 -50.98
N THR A 13 30.50 12.72 -50.88
CA THR A 13 30.37 11.72 -51.97
C THR A 13 31.61 11.39 -52.83
N ALA A 14 32.25 10.24 -52.54
CA ALA A 14 32.65 9.20 -53.50
C ALA A 14 33.33 8.03 -52.74
N VAL A 15 32.85 6.78 -52.85
CA VAL A 15 33.36 5.72 -53.76
C VAL A 15 34.84 5.39 -53.56
N MET A 16 35.13 4.12 -53.24
CA MET A 16 36.20 3.24 -53.79
C MET A 16 36.39 2.03 -52.86
N LEU A 17 36.67 0.82 -53.33
CA LEU A 17 37.33 0.47 -54.59
C LEU A 17 36.43 -0.25 -55.60
N VAL A 18 36.34 0.34 -56.80
CA VAL A 18 36.07 -0.37 -58.06
C VAL A 18 37.27 -0.07 -58.98
N SER A 19 37.53 -1.00 -59.92
CA SER A 19 38.43 -0.90 -61.08
C SER A 19 39.93 -1.16 -60.84
N GLY A 20 40.54 -1.90 -61.78
CA GLY A 20 41.98 -2.23 -61.71
C GLY A 20 42.54 -3.26 -62.68
N SER A 21 41.90 -3.49 -63.85
CA SER A 21 42.53 -4.09 -65.06
C SER A 21 43.48 -5.30 -64.94
N ALA A 22 42.96 -6.48 -65.31
CA ALA A 22 43.63 -7.58 -66.05
C ALA A 22 45.15 -7.82 -65.84
N GLY A 23 45.49 -8.91 -65.12
CA GLY A 23 46.88 -9.37 -64.99
C GLY A 23 47.04 -10.78 -64.39
N LEU A 24 46.85 -11.81 -65.24
CA LEU A 24 47.50 -13.14 -65.25
C LEU A 24 47.97 -13.86 -63.95
N PHE A 25 47.43 -15.08 -63.79
CA PHE A 25 48.08 -16.35 -63.36
C PHE A 25 48.42 -16.68 -61.88
N ALA A 26 47.90 -17.88 -61.51
CA ALA A 26 48.57 -19.00 -60.80
C ALA A 26 48.85 -18.89 -59.28
N ALA A 27 48.66 -19.94 -58.47
CA ALA A 27 48.08 -21.28 -58.72
C ALA A 27 47.75 -22.02 -57.40
N TYR A 28 47.10 -23.19 -57.54
CA TYR A 28 46.76 -24.22 -56.53
C TYR A 28 45.56 -23.96 -55.61
N ALA A 29 44.76 -24.96 -55.20
CA ALA A 29 44.20 -26.19 -55.83
C ALA A 29 43.53 -27.03 -54.72
N ASP A 30 42.57 -27.87 -55.12
CA ASP A 30 41.90 -28.96 -54.37
C ASP A 30 41.09 -28.56 -53.10
N GLY A 31 39.86 -29.05 -52.89
CA GLY A 31 39.08 -29.98 -53.74
C GLY A 31 37.58 -29.90 -53.49
N GLU A 32 36.82 -30.64 -54.31
CA GLU A 32 35.39 -30.88 -54.09
C GLU A 32 35.22 -31.80 -52.86
N ASP A 33 34.86 -31.24 -51.71
CA ASP A 33 34.27 -32.00 -50.60
C ASP A 33 32.75 -32.05 -50.83
N ASP A 34 32.21 -33.26 -51.03
CA ASP A 34 30.77 -33.50 -51.21
C ASP A 34 29.96 -32.78 -50.12
N LYS A 35 28.99 -31.96 -50.52
CA LYS A 35 28.01 -31.40 -49.55
C LYS A 35 27.17 -32.55 -49.00
N ASN A 36 27.22 -32.73 -47.69
CA ASN A 36 26.47 -33.76 -46.98
C ASN A 36 25.43 -33.08 -46.09
N PHE A 37 24.16 -33.43 -46.27
CA PHE A 37 23.04 -32.88 -45.49
C PHE A 37 22.61 -33.85 -44.39
N TYR A 38 22.15 -33.31 -43.27
CA TYR A 38 21.70 -34.06 -42.09
C TYR A 38 20.44 -33.43 -41.52
N ALA A 39 19.44 -34.25 -41.19
CA ALA A 39 18.27 -33.78 -40.45
C ALA A 39 18.54 -33.82 -38.93
N ALA A 40 18.29 -32.69 -38.26
CA ALA A 40 18.49 -32.48 -36.85
C ALA A 40 17.12 -32.33 -36.16
N PHE A 41 16.81 -33.24 -35.22
CA PHE A 41 15.49 -33.33 -34.58
C PHE A 41 15.53 -32.85 -33.13
N SER A 42 14.50 -32.12 -32.70
CA SER A 42 14.29 -31.62 -31.33
C SER A 42 14.39 -32.71 -30.26
N ASN A 43 13.70 -33.84 -30.46
CA ASN A 43 13.75 -35.02 -29.59
C ASN A 43 15.13 -35.71 -29.52
N GLN A 44 16.11 -35.25 -30.32
CA GLN A 44 17.51 -35.68 -30.29
C GLN A 44 18.46 -34.52 -29.88
N ASN A 45 17.94 -33.45 -29.25
CA ASN A 45 18.64 -32.20 -28.98
C ASN A 45 19.35 -31.61 -30.21
N TYR A 46 18.73 -31.75 -31.39
CA TYR A 46 19.26 -31.31 -32.68
C TYR A 46 20.67 -31.85 -33.03
N ALA A 47 21.06 -32.99 -32.44
CA ALA A 47 22.38 -33.56 -32.69
C ALA A 47 22.52 -34.09 -34.13
N VAL A 48 23.57 -33.63 -34.83
CA VAL A 48 23.95 -34.16 -36.14
C VAL A 48 24.49 -35.59 -35.98
N LYS A 49 23.79 -36.56 -36.58
CA LYS A 49 24.13 -38.00 -36.51
C LYS A 49 24.23 -38.61 -37.90
N ASN A 50 25.17 -39.54 -38.07
CA ASN A 50 25.30 -40.33 -39.31
C ASN A 50 24.03 -41.13 -39.67
N SER A 51 23.21 -41.50 -38.69
CA SER A 51 21.89 -42.14 -38.90
C SER A 51 20.88 -41.24 -39.61
N ASN A 52 21.06 -39.92 -39.53
CA ASN A 52 20.14 -38.92 -40.09
C ASN A 52 20.75 -38.26 -41.34
N LYS A 53 21.81 -38.86 -41.90
CA LYS A 53 22.48 -38.39 -43.11
C LYS A 53 21.54 -38.58 -44.31
N MET A 54 21.27 -37.48 -45.01
CA MET A 54 20.40 -37.48 -46.17
C MET A 54 21.15 -38.02 -47.40
N VAL A 55 20.44 -38.74 -48.27
CA VAL A 55 20.99 -39.41 -49.46
C VAL A 55 20.66 -38.58 -50.70
N LEU A 56 21.68 -38.22 -51.48
CA LEU A 56 21.53 -37.57 -52.79
C LEU A 56 20.91 -38.54 -53.80
N ARG A 57 19.94 -38.07 -54.60
CA ARG A 57 19.31 -38.82 -55.69
C ARG A 57 19.56 -38.19 -57.06
N ASP A 58 19.20 -38.94 -58.11
CA ASP A 58 19.40 -38.57 -59.53
C ASP A 58 18.68 -37.27 -59.95
N ASP A 59 17.74 -36.77 -59.14
CA ASP A 59 17.03 -35.50 -59.34
C ASP A 59 17.76 -34.29 -58.74
N GLY A 60 18.92 -34.51 -58.10
CA GLY A 60 19.76 -33.48 -57.48
C GLY A 60 19.35 -33.09 -56.05
N ASN A 61 18.31 -33.71 -55.48
CA ASN A 61 17.84 -33.41 -54.12
C ASN A 61 18.33 -34.46 -53.11
N TYR A 62 18.35 -34.09 -51.84
CA TYR A 62 18.75 -34.98 -50.75
C TYR A 62 17.52 -35.42 -49.95
N TYR A 63 17.47 -36.71 -49.62
CA TYR A 63 16.31 -37.36 -49.01
C TYR A 63 16.66 -38.07 -47.70
N LEU A 64 15.76 -38.01 -46.72
CA LEU A 64 15.74 -38.89 -45.56
C LEU A 64 14.34 -39.51 -45.46
N GLU A 65 14.25 -40.82 -45.68
CA GLU A 65 12.98 -41.53 -45.82
C GLU A 65 12.59 -42.32 -44.57
N LYS A 66 11.29 -42.64 -44.45
CA LYS A 66 10.70 -43.41 -43.34
C LYS A 66 10.99 -42.82 -41.93
N VAL A 67 11.14 -41.50 -41.83
CA VAL A 67 11.36 -40.79 -40.55
C VAL A 67 10.05 -40.71 -39.78
N THR A 68 10.03 -41.12 -38.51
CA THR A 68 8.84 -40.97 -37.66
C THR A 68 8.79 -39.55 -37.07
N LEU A 69 7.74 -38.79 -37.37
CA LEU A 69 7.53 -37.40 -36.93
C LEU A 69 6.09 -37.17 -36.50
N SER A 70 5.91 -36.20 -35.61
CA SER A 70 4.67 -35.49 -35.32
C SER A 70 4.97 -34.00 -35.17
N SER A 71 3.95 -33.15 -35.05
CA SER A 71 4.08 -31.69 -34.86
C SER A 71 4.91 -31.32 -33.62
N ALA A 72 4.92 -32.19 -32.60
CA ALA A 72 5.78 -32.05 -31.41
C ALA A 72 7.29 -32.24 -31.72
N VAL A 73 7.65 -32.93 -32.80
CA VAL A 73 9.05 -33.21 -33.19
C VAL A 73 9.53 -32.21 -34.24
N LYS A 74 9.79 -30.98 -33.79
CA LYS A 74 10.38 -29.93 -34.64
C LYS A 74 11.77 -30.33 -35.15
N PHE A 75 12.15 -29.91 -36.35
CA PHE A 75 13.41 -30.27 -37.00
C PHE A 75 13.98 -29.17 -37.89
N TYR A 76 15.27 -29.25 -38.20
CA TYR A 76 15.90 -28.47 -39.27
C TYR A 76 16.86 -29.36 -40.06
N VAL A 77 17.33 -28.88 -41.21
CA VAL A 77 18.37 -29.57 -41.98
C VAL A 77 19.65 -28.73 -41.95
N THR A 78 20.80 -29.36 -41.75
CA THR A 78 22.11 -28.68 -41.84
C THR A 78 23.02 -29.39 -42.84
N ASP A 79 23.86 -28.62 -43.54
CA ASP A 79 24.99 -29.18 -44.26
C ASP A 79 26.21 -29.41 -43.33
N ASN A 80 27.24 -30.07 -43.85
CA ASN A 80 28.50 -30.35 -43.16
C ASN A 80 29.40 -29.11 -42.94
N TYR A 81 28.97 -27.92 -43.37
CA TYR A 81 29.64 -26.64 -43.12
C TYR A 81 28.92 -25.81 -42.05
N GLY A 82 27.80 -26.30 -41.51
CA GLY A 82 27.02 -25.61 -40.48
C GLY A 82 26.00 -24.60 -41.04
N VAL A 83 25.66 -24.67 -42.33
CA VAL A 83 24.53 -23.92 -42.89
C VAL A 83 23.25 -24.63 -42.52
N HIS A 84 22.43 -24.00 -41.67
CA HIS A 84 21.12 -24.51 -41.28
C HIS A 84 20.02 -23.96 -42.20
N TYR A 85 19.08 -24.82 -42.56
CA TYR A 85 17.91 -24.55 -43.38
C TYR A 85 16.66 -24.71 -42.49
N TYR A 86 15.74 -23.75 -42.58
CA TYR A 86 14.61 -23.56 -41.66
C TYR A 86 13.35 -23.12 -42.43
N SER A 87 12.25 -22.83 -41.71
CA SER A 87 11.08 -22.15 -42.25
C SER A 87 11.41 -20.70 -42.69
N VAL A 88 10.51 -20.08 -43.46
CA VAL A 88 10.67 -18.69 -43.94
C VAL A 88 10.75 -17.68 -42.79
N ARG A 89 10.14 -17.98 -41.64
CA ARG A 89 10.18 -17.14 -40.42
C ARG A 89 11.46 -17.36 -39.57
N GLY A 90 12.36 -18.26 -39.99
CA GLY A 90 13.57 -18.61 -39.24
C GLY A 90 13.37 -19.66 -38.15
N GLU A 91 12.19 -20.28 -38.10
CA GLU A 91 11.81 -21.27 -37.10
C GLU A 91 12.08 -22.71 -37.58
N ASN A 92 12.19 -23.64 -36.64
CA ASN A 92 12.31 -25.06 -36.96
C ASN A 92 11.05 -25.56 -37.70
N MET A 93 11.26 -26.45 -38.68
CA MET A 93 10.19 -27.12 -39.42
C MET A 93 9.40 -28.04 -38.49
N GLU A 94 8.10 -28.15 -38.76
CA GLU A 94 7.21 -29.14 -38.15
C GLU A 94 6.28 -29.75 -39.21
N VAL A 95 5.78 -30.93 -38.92
CA VAL A 95 4.71 -31.59 -39.70
C VAL A 95 3.36 -31.24 -39.09
N ASP A 96 2.31 -31.19 -39.91
CA ASP A 96 0.97 -30.76 -39.46
C ASP A 96 0.34 -31.69 -38.42
N GLU A 97 0.68 -32.98 -38.52
CA GLU A 97 0.03 -34.04 -37.77
C GLU A 97 0.49 -34.12 -36.32
N ALA A 98 -0.43 -34.00 -35.36
CA ALA A 98 -0.13 -34.21 -33.94
C ALA A 98 0.24 -35.66 -33.60
N GLN A 99 -0.23 -36.63 -34.39
CA GLN A 99 0.10 -38.04 -34.26
C GLN A 99 1.44 -38.38 -34.94
N SER A 100 2.09 -39.47 -34.51
CA SER A 100 3.37 -39.91 -35.07
C SER A 100 3.16 -40.71 -36.35
N TYR A 101 3.45 -40.11 -37.50
CA TYR A 101 3.43 -40.77 -38.80
C TYR A 101 4.85 -40.93 -39.36
N ARG A 102 4.98 -41.73 -40.42
CA ARG A 102 6.21 -41.79 -41.21
C ARG A 102 6.19 -40.79 -42.36
N TYR A 103 7.26 -40.02 -42.48
CA TYR A 103 7.49 -39.03 -43.51
C TYR A 103 8.78 -39.30 -44.29
N ASN A 104 8.84 -38.74 -45.49
CA ASN A 104 10.06 -38.52 -46.24
C ASN A 104 10.39 -37.02 -46.19
N ILE A 105 11.59 -36.66 -45.72
CA ILE A 105 12.10 -35.29 -45.73
C ILE A 105 12.95 -35.11 -46.99
N LYS A 106 12.71 -34.04 -47.74
CA LYS A 106 13.46 -33.63 -48.94
C LYS A 106 14.03 -32.24 -48.74
N VAL A 107 15.32 -32.05 -49.00
CA VAL A 107 15.97 -30.74 -49.02
C VAL A 107 16.58 -30.48 -50.40
N SER A 108 16.56 -29.22 -50.83
CA SER A 108 17.24 -28.77 -52.03
C SER A 108 18.02 -27.48 -51.73
N PRO A 109 19.35 -27.43 -51.92
CA PRO A 109 20.10 -26.19 -51.70
C PRO A 109 19.76 -25.09 -52.72
N ASP A 110 19.27 -25.47 -53.90
CA ASP A 110 19.07 -24.55 -55.04
C ASP A 110 17.59 -24.25 -55.33
N LYS A 111 16.64 -24.98 -54.70
CA LYS A 111 15.19 -24.82 -54.90
C LYS A 111 14.44 -24.53 -53.61
N ILE A 112 13.53 -23.56 -53.69
CA ILE A 112 12.47 -23.29 -52.70
C ILE A 112 11.19 -24.03 -53.12
N PHE A 113 10.53 -24.71 -52.19
CA PHE A 113 9.31 -25.49 -52.41
C PHE A 113 8.05 -24.68 -52.09
N SER A 114 7.70 -23.73 -52.96
CA SER A 114 6.51 -22.85 -52.80
C SER A 114 5.19 -23.46 -53.25
N GLU A 115 5.21 -24.61 -53.94
CA GLU A 115 4.03 -25.34 -54.43
C GLU A 115 4.16 -26.83 -54.09
N GLU A 116 3.04 -27.55 -54.03
CA GLU A 116 3.02 -28.98 -53.73
C GLU A 116 3.49 -29.78 -54.96
N GLU A 117 4.46 -30.68 -54.79
CA GLU A 117 5.07 -31.43 -55.90
C GLU A 117 5.27 -32.91 -55.55
N ASN A 118 4.65 -33.81 -56.31
CA ASN A 118 4.78 -35.26 -56.15
C ASN A 118 4.49 -35.72 -54.70
N GLY A 119 3.47 -35.12 -54.05
CA GLY A 119 3.06 -35.39 -52.67
C GLY A 119 3.91 -34.71 -51.58
N TYR A 120 4.91 -33.89 -51.95
CA TYR A 120 5.68 -33.08 -51.01
C TYR A 120 5.03 -31.71 -50.82
N LYS A 121 4.77 -31.34 -49.57
CA LYS A 121 4.01 -30.14 -49.16
C LYS A 121 4.66 -28.83 -49.65
N ALA A 122 3.85 -27.84 -50.00
CA ALA A 122 4.30 -26.45 -50.14
C ALA A 122 4.73 -25.90 -48.77
N THR A 123 6.00 -25.51 -48.63
CA THR A 123 6.59 -24.97 -47.39
C THR A 123 7.21 -23.58 -47.56
N SER A 124 7.29 -23.09 -48.80
CA SER A 124 7.95 -21.83 -49.18
C SER A 124 9.41 -21.71 -48.76
N CYS A 125 10.07 -22.83 -48.42
CA CYS A 125 11.48 -22.86 -48.01
C CYS A 125 12.26 -23.99 -48.73
N HIS A 126 13.54 -24.17 -48.40
CA HIS A 126 14.43 -25.17 -49.01
C HIS A 126 14.18 -26.62 -48.52
N ILE A 127 13.34 -26.80 -47.50
CA ILE A 127 12.96 -28.10 -46.93
C ILE A 127 11.48 -28.36 -47.22
N THR A 128 11.13 -29.57 -47.63
CA THR A 128 9.75 -30.04 -47.71
C THR A 128 9.66 -31.49 -47.21
N TYR A 129 8.45 -31.94 -46.93
CA TYR A 129 8.16 -33.30 -46.49
C TYR A 129 6.92 -33.85 -47.19
N SER A 130 6.85 -35.18 -47.28
CA SER A 130 5.67 -35.92 -47.73
C SER A 130 5.42 -37.08 -46.77
N PHE A 131 4.17 -37.55 -46.68
CA PHE A 131 3.90 -38.84 -46.06
C PHE A 131 4.67 -39.95 -46.77
N TYR A 132 5.16 -40.93 -46.01
CA TYR A 132 5.81 -42.10 -46.58
C TYR A 132 4.80 -42.90 -47.41
N THR A 133 5.02 -43.00 -48.72
CA THR A 133 4.21 -43.81 -49.62
C THR A 133 4.61 -45.30 -49.52
N PRO A 134 3.74 -46.18 -49.00
CA PRO A 134 4.03 -47.61 -48.88
C PRO A 134 3.92 -48.34 -50.23
N GLU A 135 4.52 -49.53 -50.31
CA GLU A 135 4.21 -50.49 -51.39
C GLU A 135 2.78 -51.05 -51.22
N THR A 136 2.26 -51.77 -52.21
CA THR A 136 0.95 -52.44 -52.12
C THR A 136 1.13 -53.94 -52.13
N TYR A 137 0.54 -54.62 -51.13
CA TYR A 137 0.53 -56.09 -51.04
C TYR A 137 -0.91 -56.63 -51.07
N SER A 138 -1.03 -57.90 -51.43
CA SER A 138 -2.30 -58.64 -51.48
C SER A 138 -2.07 -60.07 -50.99
N VAL A 139 -3.06 -60.64 -50.31
CA VAL A 139 -3.10 -62.03 -49.83
C VAL A 139 -4.24 -62.78 -50.54
N ASN A 140 -4.11 -64.08 -50.78
CA ASN A 140 -5.26 -64.88 -51.25
C ASN A 140 -5.86 -65.66 -50.09
N VAL A 141 -7.19 -65.65 -50.02
CA VAL A 141 -8.02 -66.29 -49.00
C VAL A 141 -9.00 -67.20 -49.75
N GLY A 142 -8.77 -68.51 -49.68
CA GLY A 142 -9.42 -69.47 -50.56
C GLY A 142 -9.10 -69.19 -52.03
N GLU A 143 -10.14 -68.94 -52.84
CA GLU A 143 -10.01 -68.57 -54.25
C GLU A 143 -10.01 -67.04 -54.49
N THR A 144 -10.18 -66.21 -53.44
CA THR A 144 -10.34 -64.75 -53.55
C THR A 144 -9.07 -64.02 -53.14
N GLN A 145 -8.62 -63.07 -53.95
CA GLN A 145 -7.49 -62.19 -53.62
C GLN A 145 -7.99 -60.91 -52.93
N PHE A 146 -7.46 -60.63 -51.75
CA PHE A 146 -7.71 -59.42 -50.97
C PHE A 146 -6.49 -58.50 -51.02
N LYS A 147 -6.70 -57.22 -51.33
CA LYS A 147 -5.67 -56.19 -51.17
C LYS A 147 -5.56 -55.83 -49.69
N LEU A 148 -4.34 -55.77 -49.18
CA LEU A 148 -4.05 -55.39 -47.79
C LEU A 148 -3.92 -53.86 -47.67
N THR A 149 -4.37 -53.31 -46.55
CA THR A 149 -4.27 -51.88 -46.22
C THR A 149 -3.02 -51.63 -45.38
N TYR A 150 -2.21 -50.63 -45.73
CA TYR A 150 -1.08 -50.20 -44.88
C TYR A 150 -1.60 -49.50 -43.62
N ASN A 151 -0.98 -49.74 -42.46
CA ASN A 151 -1.22 -48.95 -41.26
C ASN A 151 -0.16 -47.84 -41.12
N PRO A 152 -0.46 -46.57 -41.46
CA PRO A 152 0.50 -45.48 -41.36
C PRO A 152 0.72 -44.98 -39.91
N TYR A 153 -0.18 -45.33 -38.99
CA TYR A 153 -0.15 -45.01 -37.56
C TYR A 153 0.78 -45.96 -36.79
N PHE A 154 0.96 -47.18 -37.30
CA PHE A 154 1.82 -48.19 -36.70
C PHE A 154 3.28 -48.02 -37.17
N THR A 155 4.10 -47.38 -36.33
CA THR A 155 5.44 -46.90 -36.74
C THR A 155 6.60 -47.88 -36.47
N ALA A 156 6.40 -49.00 -35.76
CA ALA A 156 7.48 -49.92 -35.38
C ALA A 156 8.09 -50.69 -36.57
N TYR A 157 7.25 -51.19 -37.48
CA TYR A 157 7.62 -51.86 -38.73
C TYR A 157 6.55 -51.60 -39.80
N ASP A 158 6.73 -52.08 -41.04
CA ASP A 158 5.77 -51.83 -42.12
C ASP A 158 4.59 -52.81 -42.02
N LEU A 159 3.59 -52.46 -41.21
CA LEU A 159 2.41 -53.29 -40.97
C LEU A 159 1.32 -53.04 -42.00
N TYR A 160 0.78 -54.12 -42.55
CA TYR A 160 -0.42 -54.13 -43.39
C TYR A 160 -1.45 -55.08 -42.79
N TYR A 161 -2.73 -54.85 -43.08
CA TYR A 161 -3.82 -55.58 -42.45
C TYR A 161 -5.04 -55.80 -43.37
N LEU A 162 -5.85 -56.78 -42.99
CA LEU A 162 -7.26 -56.92 -43.31
C LEU A 162 -8.01 -57.06 -41.98
N SER A 163 -8.74 -56.01 -41.55
CA SER A 163 -9.17 -55.84 -40.15
C SER A 163 -10.13 -56.90 -39.63
N CYS A 164 -10.98 -57.45 -40.50
CA CYS A 164 -11.87 -58.55 -40.19
C CYS A 164 -12.29 -59.25 -41.49
N VAL A 165 -12.22 -60.58 -41.51
CA VAL A 165 -12.77 -61.44 -42.56
C VAL A 165 -13.33 -62.72 -41.94
N ARG A 166 -14.56 -63.11 -42.31
CA ARG A 166 -15.17 -64.38 -41.88
C ARG A 166 -14.67 -65.54 -42.74
N LEU A 167 -14.15 -66.57 -42.08
CA LEU A 167 -13.52 -67.73 -42.70
C LEU A 167 -14.15 -69.03 -42.19
N GLU A 168 -14.30 -70.02 -43.08
CA GLU A 168 -14.75 -71.37 -42.70
C GLU A 168 -13.55 -72.24 -42.25
N SER A 169 -13.81 -73.24 -41.40
CA SER A 169 -12.81 -74.24 -41.04
C SER A 169 -12.29 -74.96 -42.29
N GLY A 170 -10.96 -75.01 -42.44
CA GLY A 170 -10.29 -75.52 -43.63
C GLY A 170 -10.00 -74.48 -44.71
N THR A 171 -10.37 -73.21 -44.52
CA THR A 171 -9.99 -72.12 -45.45
C THR A 171 -8.48 -71.96 -45.46
N VAL A 172 -7.88 -71.87 -46.65
CA VAL A 172 -6.44 -71.71 -46.84
C VAL A 172 -6.13 -70.25 -47.18
N ILE A 173 -5.18 -69.65 -46.46
CA ILE A 173 -4.66 -68.31 -46.71
C ILE A 173 -3.23 -68.45 -47.22
N ASN A 174 -2.85 -67.75 -48.30
CA ASN A 174 -1.48 -67.79 -48.80
C ASN A 174 -0.93 -66.45 -49.30
N TYR A 175 0.38 -66.32 -49.17
CA TYR A 175 1.20 -65.24 -49.71
C TYR A 175 2.52 -65.83 -50.24
N GLY A 176 2.76 -65.75 -51.55
CA GLY A 176 3.90 -66.41 -52.18
C GLY A 176 3.87 -67.94 -51.99
N GLU A 177 4.88 -68.50 -51.31
CA GLU A 177 4.93 -69.91 -50.92
C GLU A 177 4.40 -70.17 -49.49
N GLU A 178 4.20 -69.12 -48.68
CA GLU A 178 3.68 -69.22 -47.33
C GLU A 178 2.19 -69.57 -47.34
N THR A 179 1.79 -70.55 -46.53
CA THR A 179 0.42 -71.09 -46.51
C THR A 179 -0.02 -71.40 -45.09
N HIS A 180 -1.13 -70.81 -44.67
CA HIS A 180 -1.81 -71.04 -43.39
C HIS A 180 -3.18 -71.67 -43.61
N THR A 181 -3.65 -72.51 -42.68
CA THR A 181 -4.98 -73.16 -42.77
C THR A 181 -5.78 -72.90 -41.51
N VAL A 182 -6.92 -72.24 -41.68
CA VAL A 182 -7.88 -71.90 -40.62
C VAL A 182 -8.42 -73.18 -39.98
N GLN A 183 -8.20 -73.35 -38.67
CA GLN A 183 -8.60 -74.57 -37.96
C GLN A 183 -10.08 -74.55 -37.55
N ASN A 184 -10.57 -73.42 -37.04
CA ASN A 184 -11.95 -73.22 -36.61
C ASN A 184 -12.62 -72.17 -37.51
N GLY A 185 -13.92 -72.30 -37.78
CA GLY A 185 -14.65 -71.22 -38.47
C GLY A 185 -14.84 -70.03 -37.54
N GLY A 186 -14.64 -68.81 -38.03
CA GLY A 186 -14.64 -67.59 -37.21
C GLY A 186 -14.38 -66.33 -38.02
N ALA A 187 -14.33 -65.19 -37.33
CA ALA A 187 -13.85 -63.92 -37.87
C ALA A 187 -12.37 -63.73 -37.50
N TYR A 188 -11.57 -63.28 -38.47
CA TYR A 188 -10.11 -63.24 -38.38
C TYR A 188 -9.56 -61.90 -38.87
N ARG A 189 -8.52 -61.39 -38.20
CA ARG A 189 -7.68 -60.29 -38.67
C ARG A 189 -6.43 -60.89 -39.29
N ILE A 190 -6.10 -60.47 -40.51
CA ILE A 190 -4.90 -60.94 -41.23
C ILE A 190 -3.90 -59.80 -41.23
N LEU A 191 -2.76 -60.00 -40.56
CA LEU A 191 -1.64 -59.08 -40.53
C LEU A 191 -0.55 -59.53 -41.50
N PHE A 192 0.16 -58.55 -42.06
CA PHE A 192 1.26 -58.76 -42.98
C PHE A 192 2.39 -57.77 -42.71
N THR A 193 3.63 -58.25 -42.80
CA THR A 193 4.84 -57.41 -42.91
C THR A 193 5.70 -57.92 -44.06
N PRO A 194 6.25 -57.05 -44.93
CA PRO A 194 7.28 -57.47 -45.86
C PRO A 194 8.56 -57.83 -45.08
N THR A 195 9.30 -58.83 -45.55
CA THR A 195 10.60 -59.18 -44.97
C THR A 195 11.61 -58.07 -45.26
N VAL A 196 12.22 -57.49 -44.23
CA VAL A 196 13.19 -56.40 -44.38
C VAL A 196 14.56 -56.81 -43.85
N LEU A 197 15.60 -56.61 -44.66
CA LEU A 197 16.99 -56.74 -44.24
C LEU A 197 17.45 -55.47 -43.51
N ARG A 198 17.84 -55.60 -42.23
CA ARG A 198 18.45 -54.53 -41.41
C ARG A 198 19.75 -55.04 -40.80
N ASP A 199 20.84 -54.30 -40.99
CA ASP A 199 22.19 -54.64 -40.51
C ASP A 199 22.68 -56.08 -40.81
N GLY A 200 22.17 -56.68 -41.90
CA GLY A 200 22.50 -58.03 -42.34
C GLY A 200 21.61 -59.15 -41.80
N ASN A 201 20.59 -58.83 -40.98
CA ASN A 201 19.58 -59.78 -40.51
C ASN A 201 18.24 -59.54 -41.22
N GLU A 202 17.51 -60.61 -41.52
CA GLU A 202 16.13 -60.55 -42.00
C GLU A 202 15.16 -60.41 -40.81
N TYR A 203 14.15 -59.56 -40.96
CA TYR A 203 13.09 -59.35 -39.97
C TYR A 203 11.71 -59.71 -40.54
N ALA A 204 10.94 -60.49 -39.77
CA ALA A 204 9.61 -61.01 -40.11
C ALA A 204 8.83 -61.35 -38.82
N PHE A 205 7.67 -62.00 -38.92
CA PHE A 205 6.94 -62.54 -37.78
C PHE A 205 7.45 -63.93 -37.36
N ASP A 206 7.38 -64.24 -36.07
CA ASP A 206 7.39 -65.62 -35.56
C ASP A 206 5.99 -66.26 -35.61
N ILE A 207 5.87 -67.51 -35.14
CA ILE A 207 4.60 -68.25 -35.14
C ILE A 207 3.53 -67.65 -34.20
N ASP A 208 3.96 -66.85 -33.21
CA ASP A 208 3.08 -66.21 -32.23
C ASP A 208 2.74 -64.75 -32.61
N GLY A 209 3.25 -64.26 -33.76
CA GLY A 209 2.98 -62.92 -34.30
C GLY A 209 3.96 -61.83 -33.86
N ASN A 210 5.02 -62.17 -33.11
CA ASN A 210 6.01 -61.19 -32.69
C ASN A 210 6.91 -60.80 -33.87
N TYR A 211 7.20 -59.52 -34.02
CA TYR A 211 8.12 -59.02 -35.05
C TYR A 211 9.56 -58.99 -34.54
N GLY A 212 10.48 -59.66 -35.24
CA GLY A 212 11.88 -59.79 -34.82
C GLY A 212 12.75 -60.43 -35.89
N SER A 213 13.92 -60.94 -35.47
CA SER A 213 14.91 -61.58 -36.34
C SER A 213 15.54 -62.78 -35.64
N GLY A 214 15.67 -63.91 -36.33
CA GLY A 214 16.22 -65.17 -35.79
C GLY A 214 15.74 -66.37 -36.61
N GLU A 215 16.09 -67.59 -36.19
CA GLU A 215 15.67 -68.82 -36.90
C GLU A 215 14.14 -69.06 -36.86
N ASP A 216 13.45 -68.49 -35.86
CA ASP A 216 12.00 -68.64 -35.67
C ASP A 216 11.16 -67.55 -36.37
N TYR A 217 11.79 -66.45 -36.84
CA TYR A 217 11.11 -65.30 -37.45
C TYR A 217 11.11 -65.41 -38.98
N VAL A 218 10.17 -66.19 -39.51
CA VAL A 218 10.15 -66.61 -40.93
C VAL A 218 8.82 -66.36 -41.66
N TYR A 219 7.82 -65.79 -40.99
CA TYR A 219 6.47 -65.60 -41.54
C TYR A 219 6.22 -64.15 -41.97
N ASN A 220 5.68 -63.96 -43.17
CA ASN A 220 5.17 -62.66 -43.62
C ASN A 220 3.73 -62.43 -43.15
N LEU A 221 2.95 -63.49 -42.91
CA LEU A 221 1.57 -63.41 -42.43
C LEU A 221 1.45 -63.82 -40.97
N TYR A 222 0.61 -63.08 -40.23
CA TYR A 222 0.07 -63.51 -38.94
C TYR A 222 -1.46 -63.42 -38.98
N ILE A 223 -2.14 -64.37 -38.36
CA ILE A 223 -3.61 -64.49 -38.41
C ILE A 223 -4.10 -64.68 -36.98
N GLU A 224 -4.91 -63.73 -36.52
CA GLU A 224 -5.46 -63.68 -35.17
C GLU A 224 -7.00 -63.65 -35.21
N ASP A 225 -7.65 -64.15 -34.16
CA ASP A 225 -9.10 -64.06 -34.02
C ASP A 225 -9.52 -62.58 -33.95
N ALA A 226 -10.57 -62.19 -34.67
CA ALA A 226 -11.11 -60.83 -34.66
C ALA A 226 -12.55 -60.84 -34.16
N ALA A 227 -12.82 -60.17 -33.04
CA ALA A 227 -14.18 -60.00 -32.55
C ALA A 227 -14.99 -59.07 -33.48
N GLU A 228 -16.27 -59.42 -33.69
CA GLU A 228 -17.24 -58.58 -34.40
C GLU A 228 -18.24 -58.02 -33.39
N TYR A 229 -18.20 -56.71 -33.20
CA TYR A 229 -19.09 -55.98 -32.31
C TYR A 229 -20.21 -55.28 -33.08
N PHE A 230 -21.40 -55.20 -32.46
CA PHE A 230 -22.60 -54.60 -33.02
C PHE A 230 -23.24 -53.64 -32.02
N ALA A 231 -23.53 -52.42 -32.46
CA ALA A 231 -24.29 -51.44 -31.67
C ALA A 231 -25.80 -51.55 -31.98
N VAL A 232 -26.62 -51.53 -30.95
CA VAL A 232 -28.09 -51.44 -31.03
C VAL A 232 -28.54 -50.18 -30.29
N PHE A 233 -29.19 -49.25 -31.00
CA PHE A 233 -29.68 -47.99 -30.43
C PHE A 233 -31.18 -48.09 -30.07
N ASP A 234 -31.61 -47.40 -29.01
CA ASP A 234 -33.02 -47.29 -28.61
C ASP A 234 -33.70 -46.02 -29.20
N GLU A 235 -35.03 -45.94 -29.09
CA GLU A 235 -35.83 -44.80 -29.61
C GLU A 235 -35.30 -43.44 -29.09
N GLY A 236 -35.01 -42.53 -30.02
CA GLY A 236 -34.60 -41.15 -29.75
C GLY A 236 -33.30 -40.67 -30.40
N THR A 237 -32.56 -41.55 -31.10
CA THR A 237 -31.33 -41.18 -31.83
C THR A 237 -31.59 -41.25 -33.33
N GLU A 238 -31.21 -40.21 -34.10
CA GLU A 238 -31.29 -40.26 -35.57
C GLU A 238 -29.99 -40.84 -36.17
N LEU A 239 -30.16 -41.97 -36.87
CA LEU A 239 -29.09 -42.73 -37.53
C LEU A 239 -29.12 -42.47 -39.03
N PHE A 240 -28.02 -41.98 -39.59
CA PHE A 240 -27.90 -41.70 -41.02
C PHE A 240 -27.08 -42.82 -41.67
N THR A 241 -27.71 -43.97 -41.91
CA THR A 241 -27.07 -45.15 -42.53
C THR A 241 -28.03 -45.91 -43.44
N ASP A 242 -27.51 -46.51 -44.51
CA ASP A 242 -28.31 -47.08 -45.60
C ASP A 242 -29.05 -48.38 -45.24
N SER A 243 -28.58 -49.17 -44.25
CA SER A 243 -29.22 -50.41 -43.76
C SER A 243 -28.55 -50.94 -42.48
N PRO A 244 -29.27 -51.70 -41.62
CA PRO A 244 -28.66 -52.47 -40.53
C PRO A 244 -27.96 -53.74 -41.03
N ASP A 245 -26.90 -54.16 -40.33
CA ASP A 245 -26.09 -55.35 -40.66
C ASP A 245 -26.70 -56.64 -40.09
N ALA A 246 -27.41 -56.56 -38.97
CA ALA A 246 -28.04 -57.68 -38.30
C ALA A 246 -29.35 -57.28 -37.59
N ILE A 247 -30.09 -58.29 -37.10
CA ILE A 247 -31.22 -58.10 -36.18
C ILE A 247 -30.90 -58.86 -34.89
N ILE A 248 -30.76 -58.14 -33.78
CA ILE A 248 -30.45 -58.69 -32.45
C ILE A 248 -31.65 -58.39 -31.54
N ASP A 249 -32.19 -59.42 -30.88
CA ASP A 249 -33.39 -59.34 -30.02
C ASP A 249 -34.61 -58.62 -30.64
N GLY A 250 -34.71 -58.64 -31.97
CA GLY A 250 -35.78 -58.00 -32.73
C GLY A 250 -35.58 -56.51 -33.01
N LYS A 251 -34.39 -55.97 -32.75
CA LYS A 251 -33.96 -54.60 -33.09
C LYS A 251 -32.88 -54.61 -34.16
N ASP A 252 -32.81 -53.51 -34.91
CA ASP A 252 -31.77 -53.26 -35.89
C ASP A 252 -30.40 -53.09 -35.19
N ALA A 253 -29.39 -53.77 -35.72
CA ALA A 253 -28.04 -53.80 -35.17
C ALA A 253 -27.00 -53.46 -36.25
N TYR A 254 -26.02 -52.62 -35.89
CA TYR A 254 -25.05 -52.02 -36.80
C TYR A 254 -23.64 -52.44 -36.44
N ALA A 255 -22.86 -52.89 -37.41
CA ALA A 255 -21.51 -53.41 -37.19
C ALA A 255 -20.51 -52.28 -36.88
N LEU A 256 -19.82 -52.40 -35.74
CA LEU A 256 -18.70 -51.55 -35.38
C LEU A 256 -17.44 -51.98 -36.14
N LYS A 257 -16.71 -51.02 -36.71
CA LYS A 257 -15.52 -51.28 -37.54
C LYS A 257 -14.25 -50.99 -36.75
N ARG A 258 -13.27 -51.90 -36.76
CA ARG A 258 -11.99 -51.72 -36.05
C ARG A 258 -11.28 -50.44 -36.52
N TYR A 259 -10.97 -49.57 -35.56
CA TYR A 259 -10.34 -48.27 -35.79
C TYR A 259 -8.82 -48.40 -35.69
N GLU A 260 -8.22 -48.76 -36.82
CA GLU A 260 -6.81 -49.13 -36.95
C GLU A 260 -5.81 -47.97 -36.69
N GLN A 261 -6.29 -46.75 -36.42
CA GLN A 261 -5.44 -45.63 -35.99
C GLN A 261 -5.02 -45.78 -34.52
N ASN A 262 -5.88 -46.36 -33.68
CA ASN A 262 -5.52 -46.67 -32.30
C ASN A 262 -4.65 -47.92 -32.28
N THR A 263 -3.36 -47.71 -32.02
CA THR A 263 -2.34 -48.77 -31.96
C THR A 263 -2.05 -49.24 -30.54
N ALA A 264 -2.73 -48.68 -29.53
CA ALA A 264 -2.52 -49.00 -28.11
C ALA A 264 -3.57 -49.97 -27.55
N PHE A 265 -4.82 -49.89 -28.01
CA PHE A 265 -5.94 -50.72 -27.59
C PHE A 265 -6.79 -51.14 -28.79
N GLU A 266 -7.59 -52.19 -28.66
CA GLU A 266 -8.56 -52.50 -29.71
C GLU A 266 -9.75 -51.54 -29.61
N GLU A 267 -9.91 -50.71 -30.62
CA GLU A 267 -11.00 -49.75 -30.72
C GLU A 267 -11.86 -50.08 -31.94
N TYR A 268 -13.18 -49.93 -31.80
CA TYR A 268 -14.15 -50.17 -32.86
C TYR A 268 -15.14 -49.01 -32.91
N ARG A 269 -15.47 -48.52 -34.10
CA ARG A 269 -16.28 -47.30 -34.28
C ARG A 269 -17.48 -47.48 -35.20
N PHE A 270 -18.51 -46.68 -34.98
CA PHE A 270 -19.69 -46.54 -35.82
C PHE A 270 -20.09 -45.06 -35.93
N GLY A 271 -20.04 -44.52 -37.16
CA GLY A 271 -20.27 -43.11 -37.45
C GLY A 271 -21.64 -42.79 -38.06
N GLU A 272 -21.92 -41.49 -38.19
CA GLU A 272 -23.19 -40.90 -38.68
C GLU A 272 -24.36 -40.94 -37.68
N LEU A 273 -24.07 -40.59 -36.42
CA LEU A 273 -25.05 -40.23 -35.39
C LEU A 273 -25.27 -38.71 -35.40
N PHE A 274 -26.50 -38.24 -35.59
CA PHE A 274 -26.84 -36.83 -35.36
C PHE A 274 -27.62 -36.68 -34.06
N VAL A 275 -27.18 -35.72 -33.24
CA VAL A 275 -27.82 -35.36 -31.98
C VAL A 275 -28.39 -33.95 -32.13
N SER A 276 -29.72 -33.86 -32.15
CA SER A 276 -30.48 -32.63 -32.41
C SER A 276 -30.74 -31.76 -31.17
N GLU A 277 -30.56 -32.29 -29.96
CA GLU A 277 -30.81 -31.59 -28.69
C GLU A 277 -29.60 -31.66 -27.74
N ARG A 278 -29.38 -30.63 -26.93
CA ARG A 278 -28.33 -30.59 -25.90
C ARG A 278 -28.61 -31.57 -24.75
N ASP A 279 -27.54 -31.95 -24.06
CA ASP A 279 -27.56 -32.84 -22.88
C ASP A 279 -28.32 -34.17 -23.11
N THR A 280 -28.28 -34.66 -24.35
CA THR A 280 -28.99 -35.88 -24.78
C THR A 280 -28.27 -37.12 -24.26
N ALA A 281 -28.98 -37.95 -23.49
CA ALA A 281 -28.50 -39.27 -23.10
C ALA A 281 -28.59 -40.25 -24.28
N LEU A 282 -27.45 -40.65 -24.84
CA LEU A 282 -27.38 -41.60 -25.96
C LEU A 282 -27.66 -43.01 -25.46
N LYS A 283 -28.72 -43.65 -25.96
CA LYS A 283 -29.13 -45.00 -25.53
C LYS A 283 -28.68 -46.07 -26.52
N TYR A 284 -27.64 -46.81 -26.16
CA TYR A 284 -27.02 -47.85 -27.00
C TYR A 284 -26.74 -49.13 -26.21
N ARG A 285 -26.57 -50.26 -26.87
CA ARG A 285 -26.06 -51.52 -26.29
C ARG A 285 -25.05 -52.14 -27.26
N ILE A 286 -23.94 -52.68 -26.75
CA ILE A 286 -22.93 -53.36 -27.58
C ILE A 286 -23.02 -54.87 -27.40
N TYR A 287 -23.12 -55.59 -28.51
CA TYR A 287 -23.13 -57.03 -28.58
C TYR A 287 -21.90 -57.55 -29.34
N GLU A 288 -21.39 -58.71 -28.96
CA GLU A 288 -20.37 -59.47 -29.69
C GLU A 288 -21.02 -60.68 -30.36
N ALA A 289 -20.64 -60.98 -31.60
CA ALA A 289 -21.08 -62.19 -32.29
C ALA A 289 -20.36 -63.44 -31.78
N GLU A 290 -21.11 -64.46 -31.36
CA GLU A 290 -20.55 -65.76 -30.98
C GLU A 290 -20.26 -66.64 -32.20
N ILE A 291 -19.20 -67.45 -32.12
CA ILE A 291 -18.82 -68.48 -33.13
C ILE A 291 -19.97 -69.46 -33.45
N THR A 292 -20.90 -69.64 -32.50
CA THR A 292 -22.11 -70.48 -32.61
C THR A 292 -23.22 -69.86 -33.46
N GLY A 293 -23.10 -68.58 -33.85
CA GLY A 293 -24.15 -67.80 -34.51
C GLY A 293 -25.13 -67.10 -33.56
N GLY A 294 -24.81 -67.03 -32.26
CA GLY A 294 -25.52 -66.21 -31.27
C GLY A 294 -24.92 -64.81 -31.13
N TYR A 295 -25.50 -63.99 -30.25
CA TYR A 295 -24.97 -62.69 -29.86
C TYR A 295 -24.93 -62.59 -28.33
N ARG A 296 -23.83 -62.08 -27.80
CA ARG A 296 -23.60 -61.87 -26.36
C ARG A 296 -23.64 -60.37 -26.08
N LEU A 297 -24.45 -59.93 -25.11
CA LEU A 297 -24.41 -58.55 -24.62
C LEU A 297 -23.11 -58.33 -23.85
N ILE A 298 -22.40 -57.23 -24.17
CA ILE A 298 -21.06 -56.92 -23.66
C ILE A 298 -21.05 -55.61 -22.86
N ASP A 299 -21.78 -54.61 -23.35
CA ASP A 299 -21.91 -53.30 -22.73
C ASP A 299 -23.39 -52.87 -22.79
N ASP A 300 -23.94 -52.51 -21.62
CA ASP A 300 -25.26 -51.90 -21.47
C ASP A 300 -25.29 -50.76 -20.44
N ASP A 301 -24.35 -49.80 -20.56
CA ASP A 301 -24.20 -48.54 -19.81
C ASP A 301 -25.48 -47.65 -19.64
N ASN A 302 -26.66 -48.14 -20.03
CA ASN A 302 -27.99 -47.61 -19.71
C ASN A 302 -28.62 -48.13 -18.39
N ASP A 303 -28.04 -49.11 -17.69
CA ASP A 303 -28.64 -49.62 -16.43
C ASP A 303 -28.57 -48.58 -15.28
N GLU A 304 -29.48 -48.68 -14.31
CA GLU A 304 -29.53 -47.75 -13.16
C GLU A 304 -28.58 -48.16 -12.01
N ASP A 305 -28.05 -49.38 -11.99
CA ASP A 305 -27.39 -49.98 -10.80
C ASP A 305 -25.87 -50.27 -10.96
N THR A 306 -25.20 -49.64 -11.94
CA THR A 306 -23.73 -49.72 -12.15
C THR A 306 -23.03 -48.37 -11.95
N ASN A 307 -21.81 -48.39 -11.39
CA ASN A 307 -20.97 -47.19 -11.16
C ASN A 307 -20.07 -46.85 -12.38
N ILE A 308 -20.57 -47.07 -13.60
CA ILE A 308 -19.86 -46.81 -14.87
C ILE A 308 -20.71 -45.81 -15.71
N SER A 309 -20.13 -45.22 -16.75
CA SER A 309 -20.45 -43.86 -17.19
C SER A 309 -21.65 -43.77 -18.15
N LYS A 310 -22.69 -43.04 -17.74
CA LYS A 310 -23.81 -42.69 -18.62
C LYS A 310 -23.35 -41.74 -19.73
N LEU A 311 -23.50 -42.15 -20.98
CA LEU A 311 -23.04 -41.37 -22.13
C LEU A 311 -24.01 -40.23 -22.47
N THR A 312 -23.74 -39.04 -21.93
CA THR A 312 -24.50 -37.82 -22.19
C THR A 312 -23.77 -36.93 -23.18
N ILE A 313 -24.44 -36.56 -24.26
CA ILE A 313 -23.92 -35.70 -25.33
C ILE A 313 -24.35 -34.27 -25.03
N ALA A 314 -23.40 -33.43 -24.63
CA ALA A 314 -23.66 -32.07 -24.13
C ALA A 314 -24.11 -31.08 -25.21
N ASP A 315 -23.57 -31.20 -26.43
CA ASP A 315 -23.79 -30.25 -27.53
C ASP A 315 -24.58 -30.90 -28.69
N VAL A 316 -25.34 -30.09 -29.44
CA VAL A 316 -25.93 -30.50 -30.73
C VAL A 316 -24.85 -30.69 -31.78
N GLY A 317 -24.96 -31.73 -32.60
CA GLY A 317 -24.08 -31.97 -33.75
C GLY A 317 -23.92 -33.44 -34.13
N TRP A 318 -22.84 -33.72 -34.86
CA TRP A 318 -22.53 -35.06 -35.38
C TRP A 318 -21.52 -35.77 -34.50
N TYR A 319 -21.74 -37.07 -34.30
CA TYR A 319 -20.93 -37.92 -33.44
C TYR A 319 -20.63 -39.28 -34.07
N GLU A 320 -19.53 -39.88 -33.62
CA GLU A 320 -19.14 -41.27 -33.88
C GLU A 320 -19.09 -42.01 -32.53
N LEU A 321 -19.73 -43.17 -32.45
CA LEU A 321 -19.63 -44.03 -31.28
C LEU A 321 -18.31 -44.78 -31.35
N SER A 322 -17.45 -44.61 -30.35
CA SER A 322 -16.22 -45.38 -30.18
C SER A 322 -16.35 -46.35 -29.01
N PHE A 323 -16.00 -47.61 -29.24
CA PHE A 323 -16.01 -48.71 -28.29
C PHE A 323 -14.59 -49.27 -28.16
N THR A 324 -13.98 -49.15 -26.98
CA THR A 324 -12.62 -49.63 -26.70
C THR A 324 -12.65 -50.87 -25.80
N VAL A 325 -11.94 -51.92 -26.22
CA VAL A 325 -11.78 -53.18 -25.48
C VAL A 325 -10.57 -53.08 -24.56
N GLY A 326 -10.80 -53.01 -23.25
CA GLY A 326 -9.76 -52.99 -22.23
C GLY A 326 -9.52 -54.37 -21.58
N ASN A 327 -8.42 -54.49 -20.83
CA ASN A 327 -8.02 -55.76 -20.20
C ASN A 327 -8.98 -56.26 -19.10
N GLU A 328 -9.76 -55.38 -18.45
CA GLU A 328 -10.71 -55.75 -17.39
C GLU A 328 -12.08 -55.02 -17.46
N ASN A 329 -12.25 -54.04 -18.36
CA ASN A 329 -13.52 -53.31 -18.59
C ASN A 329 -13.63 -52.89 -20.07
N TYR A 330 -14.85 -52.66 -20.53
CA TYR A 330 -15.14 -51.96 -21.78
C TYR A 330 -15.29 -50.45 -21.51
N LEU A 331 -15.05 -49.63 -22.53
CA LEU A 331 -15.29 -48.19 -22.48
C LEU A 331 -15.91 -47.72 -23.79
N THR A 332 -17.07 -47.06 -23.70
CA THR A 332 -17.73 -46.45 -24.85
C THR A 332 -17.77 -44.91 -24.71
N THR A 333 -17.50 -44.21 -25.80
CA THR A 333 -17.53 -42.74 -25.90
C THR A 333 -18.25 -42.29 -27.18
N ALA A 334 -18.78 -41.07 -27.17
CA ALA A 334 -19.26 -40.38 -28.36
C ALA A 334 -18.23 -39.30 -28.71
N GLU A 335 -17.53 -39.47 -29.83
CA GLU A 335 -16.56 -38.50 -30.34
C GLU A 335 -17.21 -37.53 -31.31
N TRP A 336 -16.88 -36.24 -31.21
CA TRP A 336 -17.38 -35.21 -32.12
C TRP A 336 -16.86 -35.44 -33.55
N CYS A 337 -17.74 -35.29 -34.55
CA CYS A 337 -17.37 -35.34 -35.96
C CYS A 337 -17.37 -33.92 -36.57
N ASP A 338 -16.22 -33.51 -37.09
CA ASP A 338 -16.06 -32.21 -37.76
C ASP A 338 -17.02 -32.06 -38.96
N ARG A 339 -17.68 -30.90 -39.02
CA ARG A 339 -18.56 -30.48 -40.12
C ARG A 339 -18.19 -29.05 -40.52
N LEU A 340 -17.06 -28.92 -41.21
CA LEU A 340 -16.44 -27.64 -41.61
C LEU A 340 -17.45 -26.64 -42.23
N LEU A 341 -17.39 -25.41 -41.74
CA LEU A 341 -18.16 -24.25 -42.18
C LEU A 341 -17.33 -23.32 -43.08
N ASP A 342 -18.01 -22.49 -43.88
CA ASP A 342 -17.39 -21.47 -44.74
C ASP A 342 -17.02 -20.21 -43.93
N GLY A 343 -16.07 -20.36 -43.01
CA GLY A 343 -15.61 -19.33 -42.06
C GLY A 343 -16.10 -19.54 -40.62
N TYR A 344 -15.86 -18.54 -39.77
CA TYR A 344 -16.27 -18.54 -38.36
C TYR A 344 -17.72 -18.06 -38.17
N TYR A 345 -18.48 -18.73 -37.32
CA TYR A 345 -19.88 -18.42 -37.01
C TYR A 345 -20.15 -18.47 -35.52
N ILE A 346 -21.16 -17.72 -35.05
CA ILE A 346 -21.81 -18.00 -33.75
C ILE A 346 -22.94 -19.02 -33.92
N VAL A 347 -23.00 -19.99 -33.00
CA VAL A 347 -24.00 -21.08 -33.00
C VAL A 347 -24.62 -21.26 -31.62
N GLY A 348 -25.96 -21.31 -31.58
CA GLY A 348 -26.78 -21.40 -30.38
C GLY A 348 -28.21 -21.81 -30.68
N ASP A 349 -29.07 -21.85 -29.67
CA ASP A 349 -30.48 -22.27 -29.80
C ASP A 349 -31.24 -21.47 -30.89
N PHE A 350 -30.97 -20.16 -30.97
CA PHE A 350 -31.55 -19.22 -31.94
C PHE A 350 -31.24 -19.54 -33.42
N ASN A 351 -30.30 -20.43 -33.71
CA ASN A 351 -29.97 -20.88 -35.07
C ASN A 351 -29.76 -22.40 -35.18
N GLY A 352 -30.39 -23.19 -34.29
CA GLY A 352 -30.30 -24.66 -34.33
C GLY A 352 -28.88 -25.20 -34.16
N TYR A 353 -28.00 -24.43 -33.48
CA TYR A 353 -26.56 -24.68 -33.39
C TYR A 353 -25.85 -24.83 -34.75
N GLY A 354 -26.42 -24.26 -35.82
CA GLY A 354 -25.90 -24.33 -37.19
C GLY A 354 -26.38 -25.54 -38.01
N PHE A 355 -27.26 -26.37 -37.46
CA PHE A 355 -27.82 -27.55 -38.11
C PHE A 355 -29.35 -27.45 -38.25
N ASN A 356 -29.89 -28.05 -39.31
CA ASN A 356 -31.32 -28.27 -39.46
C ASN A 356 -31.78 -29.58 -38.79
N GLU A 357 -33.09 -29.80 -38.75
CA GLU A 357 -33.73 -31.01 -38.19
C GLU A 357 -33.23 -32.33 -38.77
N GLN A 358 -32.53 -32.34 -39.92
CA GLN A 358 -31.95 -33.53 -40.56
C GLN A 358 -30.41 -33.54 -40.52
N GLY A 359 -29.80 -32.78 -39.61
CA GLY A 359 -28.34 -32.71 -39.43
C GLY A 359 -27.57 -32.01 -40.56
N GLY A 360 -28.25 -31.45 -41.56
CA GLY A 360 -27.61 -30.65 -42.59
C GLY A 360 -27.18 -29.28 -42.06
N VAL A 361 -26.01 -28.79 -42.47
CA VAL A 361 -25.55 -27.44 -42.14
C VAL A 361 -26.50 -26.41 -42.74
N ASP A 362 -27.11 -25.58 -41.88
CA ASP A 362 -28.07 -24.54 -42.27
C ASP A 362 -27.90 -23.31 -41.36
N ILE A 363 -26.97 -22.42 -41.74
CA ILE A 363 -26.63 -21.23 -40.96
C ILE A 363 -26.64 -19.95 -41.81
N ASP A 364 -27.34 -18.93 -41.30
CA ASP A 364 -27.51 -17.64 -41.95
C ASP A 364 -26.20 -16.83 -41.86
N LYS A 365 -25.77 -16.23 -42.99
CA LYS A 365 -24.55 -15.41 -43.06
C LYS A 365 -24.56 -14.19 -42.13
N LYS A 366 -25.70 -13.77 -41.59
CA LYS A 366 -25.76 -12.75 -40.52
C LYS A 366 -25.07 -13.17 -39.20
N PHE A 367 -24.79 -14.47 -39.03
CA PHE A 367 -24.07 -15.03 -37.88
C PHE A 367 -22.60 -15.35 -38.21
N ALA A 368 -22.16 -15.12 -39.46
CA ALA A 368 -20.78 -15.26 -39.87
C ALA A 368 -19.96 -14.05 -39.41
N PHE A 369 -18.75 -14.26 -38.93
CA PHE A 369 -17.79 -13.18 -38.76
C PHE A 369 -17.23 -12.74 -40.10
N ALA A 370 -16.99 -11.44 -40.25
CA ALA A 370 -16.18 -10.88 -41.33
C ALA A 370 -14.71 -10.80 -40.87
N LYS A 371 -13.76 -11.00 -41.77
CA LYS A 371 -12.35 -10.70 -41.49
C LYS A 371 -12.15 -9.19 -41.34
N VAL A 372 -11.30 -8.78 -40.40
CA VAL A 372 -10.88 -7.38 -40.22
C VAL A 372 -9.74 -7.09 -41.20
N GLU A 373 -9.83 -5.99 -41.95
CA GLU A 373 -8.89 -5.66 -43.03
C GLU A 373 -7.95 -4.51 -42.63
N ASP A 374 -6.83 -4.37 -43.34
CA ASP A 374 -5.84 -3.29 -43.13
C ASP A 374 -6.50 -1.91 -43.28
N GLY A 375 -6.59 -1.18 -42.16
CA GLY A 375 -7.23 0.14 -42.05
C GLY A 375 -8.54 0.17 -41.27
N ASP A 376 -9.07 -0.96 -40.77
CA ASP A 376 -10.17 -1.00 -39.81
C ASP A 376 -9.70 -0.71 -38.37
N ASP A 377 -10.57 -0.13 -37.53
CA ASP A 377 -10.24 0.30 -36.15
C ASP A 377 -9.81 -0.84 -35.20
N ASP A 378 -10.12 -2.11 -35.52
CA ASP A 378 -9.71 -3.29 -34.74
C ASP A 378 -8.52 -4.05 -35.34
N TYR A 379 -7.94 -3.56 -36.44
CA TYR A 379 -6.85 -4.25 -37.14
C TYR A 379 -5.56 -4.24 -36.32
N ASN A 380 -4.92 -5.41 -36.20
CA ASN A 380 -3.59 -5.55 -35.61
C ASN A 380 -2.74 -6.50 -36.50
N GLU A 381 -1.50 -6.09 -36.79
CA GLU A 381 -0.60 -6.76 -37.74
C GLU A 381 0.02 -8.08 -37.24
N GLU A 382 -0.10 -8.40 -35.94
CA GLU A 382 0.54 -9.57 -35.33
C GLU A 382 -0.24 -10.89 -35.49
N TYR A 383 -1.56 -10.84 -35.72
CA TYR A 383 -2.46 -12.01 -35.79
C TYR A 383 -3.70 -11.72 -36.65
N GLU A 384 -4.45 -12.73 -37.08
CA GLU A 384 -5.72 -12.48 -37.80
C GLU A 384 -6.90 -12.17 -36.85
N GLN A 385 -7.71 -11.14 -37.15
CA GLN A 385 -8.95 -10.82 -36.44
C GLN A 385 -10.20 -10.97 -37.30
N TYR A 386 -11.31 -11.29 -36.62
CA TYR A 386 -12.63 -11.44 -37.21
C TYR A 386 -13.67 -10.69 -36.36
N VAL A 387 -14.63 -10.01 -36.99
CA VAL A 387 -15.66 -9.20 -36.32
C VAL A 387 -17.08 -9.59 -36.74
N LEU A 388 -18.00 -9.62 -35.78
CA LEU A 388 -19.43 -9.84 -35.98
C LEU A 388 -20.23 -8.79 -35.19
N TYR A 389 -21.31 -8.26 -35.78
CA TYR A 389 -22.27 -7.41 -35.09
C TYR A 389 -23.58 -8.18 -34.87
N LEU A 390 -23.97 -8.37 -33.60
CA LEU A 390 -25.14 -9.15 -33.19
C LEU A 390 -26.16 -8.26 -32.49
N THR A 391 -27.40 -8.19 -33.00
CA THR A 391 -28.51 -7.55 -32.29
C THR A 391 -29.23 -8.58 -31.41
N VAL A 392 -29.17 -8.41 -30.10
CA VAL A 392 -29.94 -9.18 -29.11
C VAL A 392 -31.19 -8.38 -28.76
N THR A 393 -32.39 -8.95 -28.94
CA THR A 393 -33.66 -8.30 -28.57
C THR A 393 -34.17 -8.81 -27.21
N PRO A 394 -35.05 -8.06 -26.51
CA PRO A 394 -35.66 -8.53 -25.26
C PRO A 394 -36.45 -9.84 -25.40
N ARG A 395 -36.82 -10.22 -26.63
CA ARG A 395 -37.48 -11.49 -26.91
C ARG A 395 -36.52 -12.68 -26.87
N ASP A 396 -35.27 -12.46 -27.29
CA ASP A 396 -34.27 -13.50 -27.42
C ASP A 396 -33.74 -13.93 -26.04
N ILE A 397 -33.73 -13.01 -25.08
CA ILE A 397 -33.39 -13.25 -23.66
C ILE A 397 -34.61 -13.47 -22.74
N MET A 398 -35.82 -13.63 -23.29
CA MET A 398 -37.06 -13.68 -22.50
C MET A 398 -37.18 -14.95 -21.63
N ASN A 399 -36.51 -16.03 -22.02
CA ASN A 399 -36.60 -17.35 -21.39
C ASN A 399 -35.29 -17.81 -20.70
N GLY A 400 -34.27 -16.96 -20.67
CA GLY A 400 -32.91 -17.27 -20.23
C GLY A 400 -31.88 -16.40 -20.97
N ASP A 401 -30.60 -16.58 -20.67
CA ASP A 401 -29.53 -15.89 -21.38
C ASP A 401 -29.40 -16.41 -22.82
N LEU A 402 -28.95 -15.55 -23.75
CA LEU A 402 -28.67 -15.95 -25.12
C LEU A 402 -27.31 -16.67 -25.16
N GLU A 403 -27.34 -18.00 -25.11
CA GLU A 403 -26.16 -18.86 -25.15
C GLU A 403 -25.71 -19.21 -26.58
N PHE A 404 -24.40 -19.09 -26.85
CA PHE A 404 -23.75 -19.58 -28.08
C PHE A 404 -22.28 -19.97 -27.85
N TYR A 405 -21.65 -20.57 -28.87
CA TYR A 405 -20.20 -20.62 -29.00
C TYR A 405 -19.79 -20.15 -30.40
N ILE A 406 -18.50 -19.83 -30.59
CA ILE A 406 -17.94 -19.53 -31.91
C ILE A 406 -17.35 -20.82 -32.47
N THR A 407 -17.54 -21.11 -33.76
CA THR A 407 -16.98 -22.31 -34.41
C THR A 407 -16.77 -22.11 -35.92
N ASP A 408 -15.82 -22.85 -36.47
CA ASP A 408 -15.63 -23.14 -37.89
C ASP A 408 -16.19 -24.53 -38.29
N GLY A 409 -16.89 -25.21 -37.39
CA GLY A 409 -17.37 -26.59 -37.58
C GLY A 409 -16.39 -27.68 -37.16
N LYS A 410 -15.17 -27.30 -36.75
CA LYS A 410 -14.16 -28.19 -36.16
C LYS A 410 -13.90 -27.83 -34.70
N ASP A 411 -13.45 -26.61 -34.45
CA ASP A 411 -13.09 -26.11 -33.12
C ASP A 411 -14.26 -25.33 -32.47
N LYS A 412 -14.44 -25.48 -31.15
CA LYS A 412 -15.49 -24.79 -30.37
C LYS A 412 -14.88 -23.81 -29.38
N TYR A 413 -15.03 -22.51 -29.65
CA TYR A 413 -14.52 -21.44 -28.79
C TYR A 413 -15.60 -21.02 -27.79
N LYS A 414 -15.43 -21.49 -26.55
CA LYS A 414 -16.32 -21.35 -25.40
C LYS A 414 -15.71 -20.45 -24.31
N ASN A 415 -16.50 -20.09 -23.29
CA ASN A 415 -16.03 -19.41 -22.08
C ASN A 415 -15.41 -20.43 -21.11
N GLY A 416 -14.20 -20.89 -21.42
CA GLY A 416 -13.68 -22.10 -20.79
C GLY A 416 -14.52 -23.30 -21.23
N ASN A 417 -15.20 -23.96 -20.29
CA ASN A 417 -16.14 -25.05 -20.61
C ASN A 417 -17.57 -24.56 -20.89
N ASP A 418 -17.91 -23.34 -20.48
CA ASP A 418 -19.28 -22.81 -20.52
C ASP A 418 -19.58 -22.08 -21.82
N TYR A 419 -20.86 -21.92 -22.16
CA TYR A 419 -21.27 -21.16 -23.33
C TYR A 419 -20.98 -19.66 -23.16
N ILE A 420 -20.86 -18.94 -24.28
CA ILE A 420 -20.88 -17.48 -24.33
C ILE A 420 -22.32 -17.04 -24.10
N SER A 421 -22.59 -16.35 -23.00
CA SER A 421 -23.96 -15.97 -22.60
C SER A 421 -24.13 -14.45 -22.66
N LEU A 422 -25.13 -13.98 -23.41
CA LEU A 422 -25.53 -12.56 -23.45
C LEU A 422 -26.91 -12.40 -22.82
N ASN A 423 -27.01 -11.60 -21.77
CA ASN A 423 -28.21 -11.46 -20.94
C ASN A 423 -28.90 -10.08 -21.03
N THR A 424 -28.38 -9.19 -21.88
CA THR A 424 -28.86 -7.82 -22.05
C THR A 424 -29.24 -7.59 -23.51
N ALA A 425 -30.30 -6.83 -23.76
CA ALA A 425 -30.74 -6.53 -25.12
C ALA A 425 -29.98 -5.30 -25.69
N GLY A 426 -29.47 -5.43 -26.91
CA GLY A 426 -28.81 -4.34 -27.64
C GLY A 426 -27.98 -4.83 -28.83
N GLU A 427 -27.26 -3.90 -29.45
CA GLU A 427 -26.28 -4.21 -30.51
C GLU A 427 -24.94 -4.55 -29.85
N TYR A 428 -24.40 -5.74 -30.11
CA TYR A 428 -23.09 -6.18 -29.65
C TYR A 428 -22.10 -6.20 -30.82
N LYS A 429 -20.88 -5.71 -30.58
CA LYS A 429 -19.70 -5.96 -31.41
C LYS A 429 -18.92 -7.11 -30.80
N ILE A 430 -18.74 -8.21 -31.52
CA ILE A 430 -17.97 -9.38 -31.10
C ILE A 430 -16.71 -9.44 -31.96
N LEU A 431 -15.53 -9.46 -31.34
CA LEU A 431 -14.23 -9.62 -31.99
C LEU A 431 -13.64 -10.97 -31.59
N PHE A 432 -13.10 -11.72 -32.55
CA PHE A 432 -12.63 -13.09 -32.42
C PHE A 432 -11.26 -13.28 -33.11
N SER A 433 -10.45 -14.20 -32.60
CA SER A 433 -9.23 -14.68 -33.25
C SER A 433 -8.95 -16.13 -32.82
N ASP A 434 -8.61 -16.97 -33.78
CA ASP A 434 -8.13 -18.35 -33.60
C ASP A 434 -6.61 -18.43 -33.34
N GLU A 435 -5.89 -17.32 -33.44
CA GLU A 435 -4.46 -17.22 -33.13
C GLU A 435 -4.22 -16.53 -31.77
N HIS A 436 -5.02 -15.51 -31.44
CA HIS A 436 -4.82 -14.65 -30.27
C HIS A 436 -5.72 -14.99 -29.07
N VAL A 437 -5.22 -14.69 -27.87
CA VAL A 437 -5.95 -14.85 -26.60
C VAL A 437 -6.08 -13.48 -25.93
N TYR A 438 -7.29 -12.93 -25.96
CA TYR A 438 -7.67 -11.69 -25.29
C TYR A 438 -7.73 -11.89 -23.76
N SER A 439 -8.11 -10.81 -23.04
CA SER A 439 -8.21 -10.81 -21.58
C SER A 439 -9.10 -11.94 -21.01
N GLN A 440 -8.79 -12.37 -19.79
CA GLN A 440 -9.41 -13.53 -19.12
C GLN A 440 -9.16 -14.89 -19.82
N GLY A 441 -8.22 -14.99 -20.77
CA GLY A 441 -7.85 -16.26 -21.40
C GLY A 441 -8.80 -16.71 -22.53
N ARG A 442 -9.57 -15.77 -23.10
CA ARG A 442 -10.58 -16.05 -24.13
C ARG A 442 -10.08 -15.73 -25.54
N ARG A 443 -10.55 -16.48 -26.53
CA ARG A 443 -10.29 -16.23 -27.97
C ARG A 443 -11.25 -15.23 -28.63
N TYR A 444 -12.05 -14.55 -27.82
CA TYR A 444 -12.97 -13.50 -28.25
C TYR A 444 -13.14 -12.43 -27.16
N ARG A 445 -13.60 -11.26 -27.56
CA ARG A 445 -14.17 -10.21 -26.71
C ARG A 445 -15.49 -9.71 -27.30
N PHE A 446 -16.41 -9.23 -26.48
CA PHE A 446 -17.62 -8.57 -26.98
C PHE A 446 -17.91 -7.28 -26.21
N THR A 447 -18.59 -6.34 -26.87
CA THR A 447 -18.89 -5.02 -26.33
C THR A 447 -20.30 -4.61 -26.77
N LEU A 448 -21.14 -4.19 -25.83
CA LEU A 448 -22.43 -3.56 -26.11
C LEU A 448 -22.15 -2.18 -26.72
N THR A 449 -22.69 -1.87 -27.91
CA THR A 449 -22.36 -0.63 -28.62
C THR A 449 -23.17 0.55 -28.09
N ASP A 450 -22.47 1.65 -27.80
CA ASP A 450 -23.10 2.87 -27.27
C ASP A 450 -23.96 3.58 -28.32
N LYS A 451 -25.26 3.27 -28.30
CA LYS A 451 -26.31 4.24 -28.60
C LYS A 451 -27.17 4.37 -27.37
N GLU A 452 -27.50 5.61 -27.02
CA GLU A 452 -28.36 6.01 -25.90
C GLU A 452 -29.63 5.14 -25.79
N GLN A 453 -29.55 4.03 -25.06
CA GLN A 453 -30.73 3.37 -24.53
C GLN A 453 -31.23 4.22 -23.38
N SER A 454 -32.53 4.51 -23.34
CA SER A 454 -33.14 5.11 -22.15
C SER A 454 -33.04 4.10 -21.02
N GLY A 455 -32.11 4.32 -20.09
CA GLY A 455 -31.83 3.35 -19.02
C GLY A 455 -33.07 2.99 -18.22
N GLU A 456 -33.24 1.70 -17.95
CA GLU A 456 -34.44 1.14 -17.33
C GLU A 456 -34.60 1.67 -15.90
N GLU A 457 -35.73 2.34 -15.64
CA GLU A 457 -36.02 2.91 -14.33
C GLU A 457 -36.59 1.85 -13.37
N ILE A 458 -35.92 1.67 -12.22
CA ILE A 458 -36.37 0.76 -11.15
C ILE A 458 -36.60 1.57 -9.88
N GLU A 459 -37.85 1.58 -9.37
CA GLU A 459 -38.18 2.15 -8.06
C GLU A 459 -38.07 1.11 -6.94
N ILE A 460 -37.29 1.43 -5.91
CA ILE A 460 -37.17 0.65 -4.68
C ILE A 460 -37.93 1.38 -3.56
N SER A 461 -38.86 0.67 -2.92
CA SER A 461 -39.73 1.17 -1.84
C SER A 461 -39.83 0.23 -0.63
N THR A 462 -39.14 -0.91 -0.69
CA THR A 462 -39.16 -1.96 0.34
C THR A 462 -37.79 -2.64 0.42
N VAL A 463 -37.49 -3.25 1.57
CA VAL A 463 -36.26 -4.02 1.76
C VAL A 463 -36.23 -5.23 0.82
N GLU A 464 -37.37 -5.86 0.62
CA GLU A 464 -37.52 -7.05 -0.22
C GLU A 464 -37.20 -6.75 -1.70
N GLN A 465 -37.58 -5.55 -2.19
CA GLN A 465 -37.14 -5.05 -3.51
C GLN A 465 -35.63 -4.78 -3.56
N PHE A 466 -35.04 -4.19 -2.51
CA PHE A 466 -33.59 -3.97 -2.45
C PHE A 466 -32.81 -5.29 -2.46
N THR A 467 -33.26 -6.29 -1.69
CA THR A 467 -32.66 -7.63 -1.67
C THR A 467 -32.73 -8.29 -3.05
N ALA A 468 -33.88 -8.25 -3.73
CA ALA A 468 -34.00 -8.81 -5.08
C ALA A 468 -33.10 -8.12 -6.11
N PHE A 469 -32.95 -6.78 -6.01
CA PHE A 469 -32.01 -6.02 -6.82
C PHE A 469 -30.55 -6.43 -6.55
N ALA A 470 -30.14 -6.52 -5.28
CA ALA A 470 -28.80 -6.94 -4.87
C ALA A 470 -28.47 -8.39 -5.30
N ASP A 471 -29.43 -9.31 -5.18
CA ASP A 471 -29.32 -10.69 -5.66
C ASP A 471 -29.10 -10.74 -7.19
N ASN A 472 -29.74 -9.86 -7.97
CA ASN A 472 -29.55 -9.82 -9.42
C ASN A 472 -28.19 -9.22 -9.82
N CYS A 473 -27.74 -8.14 -9.16
CA CYS A 473 -26.37 -7.62 -9.24
C CYS A 473 -25.29 -8.65 -8.82
N SER A 474 -25.69 -9.78 -8.21
CA SER A 474 -24.80 -10.87 -7.82
C SER A 474 -24.73 -12.00 -8.86
N LYS A 475 -25.66 -12.06 -9.82
CA LYS A 475 -25.72 -13.11 -10.86
C LYS A 475 -24.96 -12.73 -12.12
N SER A 476 -24.89 -11.44 -12.43
CA SER A 476 -24.13 -10.92 -13.57
C SER A 476 -23.52 -9.57 -13.22
N ALA A 477 -22.27 -9.36 -13.63
CA ALA A 477 -21.58 -8.08 -13.47
C ALA A 477 -22.26 -6.94 -14.24
N ASP A 478 -22.89 -7.26 -15.39
CA ASP A 478 -23.40 -6.27 -16.34
C ASP A 478 -24.88 -5.93 -16.11
N TYR A 479 -25.61 -6.71 -15.31
CA TYR A 479 -27.05 -6.55 -15.02
C TYR A 479 -27.47 -5.10 -14.72
N SER A 480 -26.59 -4.36 -14.04
CA SER A 480 -26.89 -3.01 -13.57
C SER A 480 -26.47 -1.87 -14.50
N VAL A 481 -25.69 -2.13 -15.56
CA VAL A 481 -25.04 -1.08 -16.37
C VAL A 481 -26.04 -0.07 -16.96
N ASN A 482 -27.19 -0.55 -17.42
CA ASN A 482 -28.24 0.31 -18.01
C ASN A 482 -29.36 0.68 -17.03
N LEU A 483 -29.22 0.45 -15.71
CA LEU A 483 -30.28 0.71 -14.72
C LEU A 483 -30.20 2.13 -14.13
N ASN A 484 -31.35 2.80 -14.07
CA ASN A 484 -31.58 3.98 -13.24
C ASN A 484 -32.39 3.56 -12.00
N VAL A 485 -31.71 3.32 -10.88
CA VAL A 485 -32.32 2.85 -9.64
C VAL A 485 -32.70 4.03 -8.75
N HIS A 486 -33.96 4.15 -8.38
CA HIS A 486 -34.50 5.23 -7.57
C HIS A 486 -34.99 4.72 -6.22
N LEU A 487 -34.39 5.21 -5.14
CA LEU A 487 -34.90 4.96 -3.79
C LEU A 487 -36.03 5.95 -3.48
N THR A 488 -37.18 5.44 -3.04
CA THR A 488 -38.42 6.26 -2.85
C THR A 488 -38.79 6.48 -1.38
N CYS A 489 -38.14 5.75 -0.46
CA CYS A 489 -38.29 5.90 0.99
C CYS A 489 -37.06 5.37 1.74
N ASP A 490 -36.95 5.69 3.03
CA ASP A 490 -36.00 5.03 3.93
C ASP A 490 -36.29 3.52 4.02
N LEU A 491 -35.24 2.70 4.12
CA LEU A 491 -35.34 1.24 4.30
C LEU A 491 -34.65 0.83 5.61
N ASP A 492 -35.31 -0.01 6.40
CA ASP A 492 -34.80 -0.49 7.69
C ASP A 492 -34.57 -2.01 7.66
N PHE A 493 -33.30 -2.41 7.84
CA PHE A 493 -32.84 -3.80 7.81
C PHE A 493 -32.76 -4.44 9.21
N ALA A 494 -33.23 -3.76 10.27
CA ALA A 494 -33.19 -4.29 11.63
C ALA A 494 -33.78 -5.70 11.76
N GLY A 495 -32.95 -6.67 12.16
CA GLY A 495 -33.33 -8.07 12.32
C GLY A 495 -33.55 -8.85 11.02
N LYS A 496 -33.23 -8.27 9.85
CA LYS A 496 -33.25 -8.93 8.54
C LYS A 496 -31.84 -9.35 8.13
N LYS A 497 -31.72 -10.41 7.33
CA LYS A 497 -30.45 -10.74 6.67
C LYS A 497 -30.18 -9.72 5.57
N PHE A 498 -29.04 -9.05 5.61
CA PHE A 498 -28.59 -8.15 4.55
C PHE A 498 -27.98 -8.94 3.38
N VAL A 499 -28.11 -8.42 2.16
CA VAL A 499 -27.49 -8.93 0.93
C VAL A 499 -26.77 -7.77 0.26
N SER A 500 -25.46 -7.92 0.05
CA SER A 500 -24.61 -6.91 -0.56
C SER A 500 -24.76 -6.89 -2.07
N VAL A 501 -24.71 -5.69 -2.66
CA VAL A 501 -24.72 -5.49 -4.11
C VAL A 501 -23.32 -5.80 -4.62
N LYS A 502 -23.11 -6.99 -5.23
CA LYS A 502 -21.78 -7.44 -5.65
C LYS A 502 -21.12 -6.53 -6.68
N THR A 503 -21.80 -6.28 -7.80
CA THR A 503 -21.31 -5.40 -8.85
C THR A 503 -22.39 -4.39 -9.25
N PHE A 504 -22.02 -3.11 -9.31
CA PHE A 504 -22.91 -2.03 -9.72
C PHE A 504 -22.27 -1.11 -10.77
N GLY A 505 -22.91 -1.00 -11.93
CA GLY A 505 -22.45 -0.18 -13.07
C GLY A 505 -23.47 0.83 -13.60
N GLY A 506 -24.64 0.95 -12.98
CA GLY A 506 -25.70 1.88 -13.38
C GLY A 506 -25.71 3.18 -12.59
N LYS A 507 -26.88 3.83 -12.48
CA LYS A 507 -27.08 5.05 -11.67
C LYS A 507 -28.03 4.79 -10.51
N PHE A 508 -27.53 4.87 -9.28
CA PHE A 508 -28.30 4.70 -8.05
C PHE A 508 -28.59 6.07 -7.43
N TYR A 509 -29.83 6.51 -7.54
CA TYR A 509 -30.35 7.76 -6.98
C TYR A 509 -31.00 7.49 -5.63
N GLY A 510 -30.24 7.73 -4.55
CA GLY A 510 -30.73 7.54 -3.18
C GLY A 510 -31.78 8.56 -2.72
N GLY A 511 -31.95 9.70 -3.42
CA GLY A 511 -32.97 10.72 -3.09
C GLY A 511 -32.80 11.42 -1.73
N TYR A 512 -31.65 11.25 -1.07
CA TYR A 512 -31.37 11.51 0.35
C TYR A 512 -32.17 10.62 1.33
N HIS A 513 -32.74 9.52 0.85
CA HIS A 513 -33.27 8.45 1.70
C HIS A 513 -32.15 7.65 2.35
N THR A 514 -32.53 6.90 3.39
CA THR A 514 -31.60 6.29 4.33
C THR A 514 -31.76 4.77 4.39
N LEU A 515 -30.66 4.04 4.26
CA LEU A 515 -30.57 2.61 4.56
C LEU A 515 -30.14 2.44 6.03
N LYS A 516 -30.96 1.77 6.85
CA LYS A 516 -30.82 1.75 8.31
C LYS A 516 -30.53 0.37 8.87
N ASN A 517 -29.77 0.33 9.97
CA ASN A 517 -29.56 -0.86 10.82
C ASN A 517 -28.98 -2.06 10.04
N ILE A 518 -28.02 -1.81 9.16
CA ILE A 518 -27.28 -2.84 8.43
C ILE A 518 -26.16 -3.35 9.33
N SER A 519 -26.09 -4.67 9.54
CA SER A 519 -25.01 -5.32 10.28
C SER A 519 -24.43 -6.47 9.47
N LEU A 520 -23.11 -6.46 9.27
CA LEU A 520 -22.36 -7.54 8.61
C LEU A 520 -21.17 -7.95 9.49
N SER A 521 -21.02 -9.27 9.69
CA SER A 521 -19.92 -9.90 10.42
C SER A 521 -19.68 -11.33 9.91
N GLY A 522 -18.43 -11.78 9.79
CA GLY A 522 -18.06 -13.14 9.36
C GLY A 522 -16.74 -13.17 8.58
N ASP A 523 -16.46 -14.30 7.93
CA ASP A 523 -15.20 -14.52 7.20
C ASP A 523 -15.40 -14.30 5.69
N SER A 524 -14.94 -13.17 5.15
CA SER A 524 -14.93 -12.86 3.70
C SER A 524 -14.05 -11.65 3.42
N ASP A 525 -13.26 -11.66 2.33
CA ASP A 525 -12.30 -10.57 2.05
C ASP A 525 -12.95 -9.19 1.78
N CYS A 526 -14.28 -9.13 1.64
CA CYS A 526 -15.03 -7.96 1.22
C CYS A 526 -16.28 -7.73 2.08
N PHE A 527 -16.31 -6.64 2.86
CA PHE A 527 -17.44 -6.25 3.71
C PHE A 527 -17.95 -4.87 3.32
N ALA A 528 -19.03 -4.85 2.53
CA ALA A 528 -19.66 -3.61 2.08
C ALA A 528 -21.16 -3.76 1.77
N VAL A 529 -21.83 -2.61 1.60
CA VAL A 529 -23.20 -2.54 1.06
C VAL A 529 -23.13 -2.71 -0.47
N PHE A 530 -22.16 -2.05 -1.11
CA PHE A 530 -21.80 -2.23 -2.52
C PHE A 530 -20.36 -2.73 -2.61
N GLU A 531 -20.12 -3.92 -3.12
CA GLU A 531 -18.78 -4.50 -3.11
C GLU A 531 -17.90 -3.93 -4.23
N THR A 532 -18.42 -3.81 -5.44
CA THR A 532 -17.72 -3.16 -6.56
C THR A 532 -18.65 -2.19 -7.27
N VAL A 533 -18.26 -0.91 -7.33
CA VAL A 533 -18.83 0.09 -8.24
C VAL A 533 -17.91 0.21 -9.45
N THR A 534 -18.40 -0.13 -10.64
CA THR A 534 -17.60 -0.12 -11.88
C THR A 534 -17.43 1.31 -12.41
N ARG A 535 -16.63 1.49 -13.47
CA ARG A 535 -16.34 2.81 -14.06
C ARG A 535 -17.58 3.58 -14.55
N THR A 536 -18.64 2.87 -14.95
CA THR A 536 -19.93 3.46 -15.36
C THR A 536 -20.86 3.71 -14.17
N GLY A 537 -20.57 3.10 -13.03
CA GLY A 537 -21.38 3.16 -11.81
C GLY A 537 -21.39 4.53 -11.16
N VAL A 538 -22.58 5.04 -10.87
CA VAL A 538 -22.79 6.28 -10.12
C VAL A 538 -23.73 6.00 -8.95
N ILE A 539 -23.28 6.20 -7.72
CA ILE A 539 -24.14 6.16 -6.52
C ILE A 539 -24.20 7.56 -5.96
N GLU A 540 -25.39 8.16 -5.92
CA GLU A 540 -25.54 9.51 -5.41
C GLU A 540 -26.72 9.76 -4.47
N ARG A 541 -26.50 10.70 -3.54
CA ARG A 541 -27.50 11.21 -2.59
C ARG A 541 -28.11 10.08 -1.73
N LEU A 542 -27.27 9.27 -1.08
CA LEU A 542 -27.69 8.12 -0.27
C LEU A 542 -27.16 8.22 1.16
N ASN A 543 -28.00 7.93 2.15
CA ASN A 543 -27.62 7.98 3.57
C ASN A 543 -27.58 6.57 4.19
N PHE A 544 -26.69 6.37 5.15
CA PHE A 544 -26.55 5.15 5.93
C PHE A 544 -26.59 5.48 7.44
N GLU A 545 -27.54 4.86 8.14
CA GLU A 545 -27.77 5.06 9.57
C GLU A 545 -27.55 3.75 10.33
N ASN A 546 -26.67 3.77 11.34
CA ASN A 546 -26.31 2.58 12.12
C ASN A 546 -25.79 1.43 11.24
N LEU A 547 -24.81 1.73 10.37
CA LEU A 547 -24.05 0.74 9.61
C LEU A 547 -22.98 0.12 10.51
N SER A 548 -23.05 -1.19 10.74
CA SER A 548 -22.10 -1.96 11.55
C SER A 548 -21.37 -2.98 10.68
N LEU A 549 -20.12 -2.69 10.34
CA LEU A 549 -19.21 -3.62 9.66
C LEU A 549 -18.12 -3.99 10.64
N ASP A 550 -18.02 -5.27 11.03
CA ASP A 550 -17.04 -5.74 12.01
C ASP A 550 -16.45 -7.07 11.53
N CYS A 551 -15.18 -7.02 11.13
CA CYS A 551 -14.39 -8.18 10.72
C CYS A 551 -12.94 -8.00 11.15
N ASP A 552 -12.32 -9.06 11.68
CA ASP A 552 -10.94 -8.99 12.16
C ASP A 552 -9.92 -9.05 11.01
N ASP A 553 -10.07 -9.97 10.05
CA ASP A 553 -9.04 -10.30 9.04
C ASP A 553 -9.48 -10.02 7.58
N CYS A 554 -10.25 -8.96 7.35
CA CYS A 554 -10.82 -8.61 6.03
C CYS A 554 -9.98 -7.61 5.20
N GLU A 555 -9.86 -7.85 3.89
CA GLU A 555 -9.05 -7.00 3.00
C GLU A 555 -9.73 -5.66 2.66
N TYR A 556 -11.01 -5.65 2.27
CA TYR A 556 -11.76 -4.45 1.87
C TYR A 556 -13.00 -4.26 2.73
N VAL A 557 -13.02 -3.20 3.57
CA VAL A 557 -14.15 -2.91 4.46
C VAL A 557 -14.59 -1.44 4.33
N GLY A 558 -15.88 -1.21 4.03
CA GLY A 558 -16.45 0.13 3.95
C GLY A 558 -17.89 0.13 3.45
N CYS A 559 -18.56 1.29 3.38
CA CYS A 559 -19.90 1.37 2.81
C CYS A 559 -19.91 0.84 1.35
N VAL A 560 -18.91 1.25 0.58
CA VAL A 560 -18.48 0.62 -0.67
C VAL A 560 -17.17 -0.11 -0.39
N ALA A 561 -16.88 -1.26 -0.99
CA ALA A 561 -15.54 -1.85 -0.91
C ALA A 561 -14.63 -1.27 -1.99
N LYS A 562 -14.94 -1.48 -3.27
CA LYS A 562 -14.11 -1.05 -4.40
C LYS A 562 -14.87 -0.05 -5.26
N ASN A 563 -14.39 1.19 -5.37
CA ASN A 563 -14.93 2.19 -6.26
C ASN A 563 -14.02 2.43 -7.46
N PHE A 564 -14.56 2.30 -8.66
CA PHE A 564 -13.94 2.75 -9.91
C PHE A 564 -14.81 3.78 -10.67
N GLY A 565 -16.00 4.07 -10.14
CA GLY A 565 -16.96 5.03 -10.69
C GLY A 565 -17.14 6.24 -9.76
N THR A 566 -18.36 6.79 -9.67
CA THR A 566 -18.63 8.02 -8.92
C THR A 566 -19.51 7.78 -7.68
N LEU A 567 -19.00 8.14 -6.52
CA LEU A 567 -19.70 8.19 -5.23
C LEU A 567 -19.95 9.64 -4.85
N LYS A 568 -21.21 10.10 -4.86
CA LYS A 568 -21.53 11.53 -4.72
C LYS A 568 -22.56 11.82 -3.63
N LYS A 569 -22.20 12.67 -2.66
CA LYS A 569 -23.10 13.11 -1.56
C LYS A 569 -23.67 11.92 -0.76
N ILE A 570 -22.83 10.93 -0.48
CA ILE A 570 -23.15 9.80 0.40
C ILE A 570 -22.85 10.19 1.86
N THR A 571 -23.76 9.89 2.79
CA THR A 571 -23.54 10.10 4.23
C THR A 571 -23.55 8.78 4.98
N VAL A 572 -22.56 8.52 5.84
CA VAL A 572 -22.46 7.26 6.62
C VAL A 572 -22.38 7.53 8.12
N SER A 573 -23.01 6.69 8.94
CA SER A 573 -22.91 6.71 10.40
C SER A 573 -23.02 5.29 11.00
N GLY A 574 -22.28 5.02 12.06
CA GLY A 574 -22.16 3.68 12.67
C GLY A 574 -20.73 3.34 13.09
N ARG A 575 -20.31 2.09 12.91
CA ARG A 575 -18.96 1.58 13.21
C ARG A 575 -18.47 0.65 12.09
N ILE A 576 -17.25 0.86 11.63
CA ILE A 576 -16.62 0.12 10.54
C ILE A 576 -15.23 -0.32 11.00
N SER A 577 -14.98 -1.64 11.03
CA SER A 577 -13.75 -2.25 11.53
C SER A 577 -13.27 -3.34 10.56
N GLY A 578 -11.97 -3.34 10.23
CA GLY A 578 -11.36 -4.26 9.26
C GLY A 578 -9.84 -4.38 9.39
N ASP A 579 -9.19 -5.13 8.48
CA ASP A 579 -7.74 -5.30 8.47
C ASP A 579 -7.04 -4.29 7.55
N ASN A 580 -7.07 -4.54 6.24
CA ASN A 580 -6.13 -3.91 5.31
C ASN A 580 -6.56 -2.55 4.79
N TYR A 581 -7.72 -2.47 4.13
CA TYR A 581 -8.27 -1.23 3.58
C TYR A 581 -9.62 -0.98 4.25
N VAL A 582 -9.67 0.00 5.14
CA VAL A 582 -10.88 0.34 5.91
C VAL A 582 -11.25 1.79 5.67
N GLY A 583 -12.42 2.02 5.08
CA GLY A 583 -12.91 3.35 4.74
C GLY A 583 -14.34 3.60 5.17
N GLY A 584 -14.64 4.79 5.68
CA GLY A 584 -16.01 5.16 6.06
C GLY A 584 -16.98 5.19 4.86
N ILE A 585 -16.50 5.61 3.68
CA ILE A 585 -17.27 5.64 2.43
C ILE A 585 -16.84 4.50 1.50
N THR A 586 -15.55 4.34 1.22
CA THR A 586 -15.03 3.29 0.35
C THR A 586 -13.76 2.64 0.89
N ALA A 587 -13.60 1.32 0.84
CA ALA A 587 -12.33 0.71 1.25
C ALA A 587 -11.19 1.11 0.29
N PHE A 588 -11.46 1.07 -1.01
CA PHE A 588 -10.51 1.32 -2.09
C PHE A 588 -11.13 2.23 -3.15
N ASN A 589 -10.68 3.49 -3.23
CA ASN A 589 -11.03 4.41 -4.31
C ASN A 589 -10.01 4.28 -5.44
N GLY A 590 -10.31 3.41 -6.39
CA GLY A 590 -9.40 2.95 -7.42
C GLY A 590 -9.33 3.84 -8.65
N VAL A 591 -8.37 3.52 -9.51
CA VAL A 591 -8.28 4.02 -10.89
C VAL A 591 -8.44 2.82 -11.80
N SER A 592 -9.35 2.88 -12.77
CA SER A 592 -9.42 1.90 -13.84
C SER A 592 -8.56 2.41 -14.99
N ARG A 593 -7.40 1.78 -15.22
CA ARG A 593 -6.76 1.88 -16.53
C ARG A 593 -7.71 1.25 -17.56
N ILE A 594 -7.79 1.88 -18.72
CA ILE A 594 -8.03 1.15 -19.95
C ILE A 594 -6.72 0.40 -20.18
N ASP A 595 -6.70 -0.92 -19.94
CA ASP A 595 -5.73 -1.77 -20.62
C ASP A 595 -5.88 -1.53 -22.12
N ASP A 596 -4.84 -1.69 -22.92
CA ASP A 596 -4.95 -1.63 -24.39
C ASP A 596 -5.89 -2.72 -24.98
N ASN A 597 -6.46 -3.57 -24.10
CA ASN A 597 -7.50 -4.56 -24.36
C ASN A 597 -8.89 -4.26 -23.72
N SER A 598 -9.10 -3.12 -23.06
CA SER A 598 -10.38 -2.72 -22.44
C SER A 598 -11.21 -1.82 -23.36
N ALA A 599 -11.94 -2.42 -24.29
CA ALA A 599 -12.74 -1.71 -25.29
C ALA A 599 -13.86 -0.81 -24.71
N THR A 600 -13.60 0.50 -24.62
CA THR A 600 -14.58 1.61 -24.72
C THR A 600 -13.84 2.93 -24.99
N ILE A 601 -14.25 3.64 -26.05
CA ILE A 601 -13.81 4.99 -26.48
C ILE A 601 -12.41 5.06 -27.12
N ASP A 602 -12.39 5.40 -28.42
CA ASP A 602 -11.23 5.94 -29.13
C ASP A 602 -10.80 7.28 -28.53
N SER A 603 -9.68 7.26 -27.80
CA SER A 603 -8.58 8.23 -27.93
C SER A 603 -7.52 7.97 -26.87
N ASN A 604 -6.30 8.47 -27.12
CA ASN A 604 -5.14 8.36 -26.23
C ASN A 604 -5.49 8.57 -24.74
N ASN A 605 -5.10 7.61 -23.89
CA ASN A 605 -4.87 7.83 -22.46
C ASN A 605 -6.12 8.13 -21.59
N VAL A 606 -7.32 7.64 -21.94
CA VAL A 606 -8.53 7.79 -21.09
C VAL A 606 -8.48 6.88 -19.86
N VAL A 607 -7.84 7.36 -18.80
CA VAL A 607 -7.85 6.75 -17.47
C VAL A 607 -9.07 7.26 -16.70
N GLN A 608 -10.03 6.38 -16.38
CA GLN A 608 -11.17 6.79 -15.55
C GLN A 608 -10.86 6.59 -14.07
N THR A 609 -10.79 7.70 -13.34
CA THR A 609 -10.56 7.73 -11.90
C THR A 609 -11.86 7.43 -11.14
N GLY A 610 -11.76 6.69 -10.03
CA GLY A 610 -12.84 6.60 -9.05
C GLY A 610 -12.96 7.92 -8.32
N ILE A 611 -14.17 8.48 -8.27
CA ILE A 611 -14.45 9.80 -7.69
C ILE A 611 -15.28 9.64 -6.41
N CYS A 612 -14.84 10.25 -5.32
CA CYS A 612 -15.65 10.50 -4.13
C CYS A 612 -15.91 12.00 -3.98
N GLU A 613 -17.14 12.47 -4.21
CA GLU A 613 -17.48 13.90 -4.24
C GLU A 613 -18.53 14.29 -3.19
N GLY A 614 -18.19 15.20 -2.27
CA GLY A 614 -19.15 15.75 -1.30
C GLY A 614 -19.70 14.73 -0.30
N CYS A 615 -19.01 13.60 -0.12
CA CYS A 615 -19.40 12.54 0.81
C CYS A 615 -19.03 12.89 2.27
N VAL A 616 -19.81 12.38 3.23
CA VAL A 616 -19.67 12.71 4.65
C VAL A 616 -19.63 11.44 5.50
N ASN A 617 -18.50 11.15 6.12
CA ASN A 617 -18.42 10.10 7.12
C ASN A 617 -18.67 10.65 8.54
N GLY A 618 -19.56 9.99 9.27
CA GLY A 618 -19.77 10.15 10.71
C GLY A 618 -19.67 8.82 11.48
N ALA A 619 -19.26 7.73 10.84
CA ALA A 619 -18.99 6.45 11.49
C ALA A 619 -17.57 6.41 12.08
N THR A 620 -17.39 5.73 13.21
CA THR A 620 -16.06 5.40 13.70
C THR A 620 -15.42 4.35 12.79
N VAL A 621 -14.20 4.62 12.31
CA VAL A 621 -13.43 3.74 11.42
C VAL A 621 -12.25 3.16 12.19
N THR A 622 -12.02 1.85 12.08
CA THR A 622 -10.89 1.16 12.73
C THR A 622 -10.21 0.18 11.77
N GLY A 623 -8.89 0.30 11.58
CA GLY A 623 -8.13 -0.57 10.67
C GLY A 623 -6.76 -0.97 11.21
N LYS A 624 -6.22 -2.11 10.76
CA LYS A 624 -4.87 -2.59 11.14
C LYS A 624 -3.77 -2.03 10.23
N SER A 625 -4.02 -1.93 8.92
CA SER A 625 -3.02 -1.46 7.92
C SER A 625 -3.32 -0.07 7.37
N ASN A 626 -4.47 0.16 6.71
CA ASN A 626 -4.85 1.46 6.14
C ASN A 626 -6.28 1.85 6.55
N ALA A 627 -6.40 2.85 7.42
CA ALA A 627 -7.69 3.35 7.92
C ALA A 627 -7.92 4.80 7.48
N GLY A 628 -9.05 5.08 6.84
CA GLY A 628 -9.43 6.43 6.45
C GLY A 628 -10.89 6.76 6.70
N GLY A 629 -11.19 8.00 7.10
CA GLY A 629 -12.57 8.43 7.32
C GLY A 629 -13.43 8.36 6.05
N ILE A 630 -12.84 8.56 4.87
CA ILE A 630 -13.52 8.40 3.57
C ILE A 630 -13.02 7.15 2.86
N ALA A 631 -11.71 7.04 2.64
CA ALA A 631 -11.08 5.97 1.87
C ALA A 631 -10.00 5.21 2.67
N GLY A 632 -10.00 3.88 2.68
CA GLY A 632 -8.86 3.12 3.22
C GLY A 632 -7.60 3.36 2.39
N PHE A 633 -7.71 3.13 1.09
CA PHE A 633 -6.70 3.42 0.07
C PHE A 633 -7.32 4.28 -1.04
N ASN A 634 -6.59 5.30 -1.50
CA ASN A 634 -7.00 6.17 -2.61
C ASN A 634 -5.94 6.21 -3.72
N SER A 635 -6.32 5.86 -4.94
CA SER A 635 -5.59 6.23 -6.17
C SER A 635 -6.38 7.17 -7.08
N GLY A 636 -7.71 7.27 -6.90
CA GLY A 636 -8.56 8.22 -7.63
C GLY A 636 -8.71 9.58 -6.94
N ASP A 637 -9.84 10.25 -7.19
CA ASP A 637 -10.10 11.61 -6.72
C ASP A 637 -11.04 11.63 -5.50
N ILE A 638 -10.70 12.41 -4.48
CA ILE A 638 -11.58 12.69 -3.34
C ILE A 638 -11.75 14.21 -3.20
N ILE A 639 -12.97 14.68 -3.42
CA ILE A 639 -13.32 16.09 -3.64
C ILE A 639 -14.39 16.51 -2.63
N ALA A 640 -14.19 17.63 -1.94
CA ALA A 640 -15.16 18.24 -1.02
C ALA A 640 -15.74 17.30 0.07
N CYS A 641 -15.01 16.23 0.42
CA CYS A 641 -15.48 15.22 1.37
C CYS A 641 -15.17 15.62 2.82
N ILE A 642 -16.04 15.23 3.76
CA ILE A 642 -15.94 15.63 5.17
C ILE A 642 -15.95 14.42 6.10
N ASN A 643 -14.93 14.27 6.94
CA ASN A 643 -14.94 13.31 8.03
C ASN A 643 -15.32 13.97 9.37
N LYS A 644 -16.21 13.30 10.11
CA LYS A 644 -16.72 13.66 11.44
C LYS A 644 -16.69 12.47 12.42
N GLY A 645 -16.40 11.26 11.95
CA GLY A 645 -16.22 10.07 12.78
C GLY A 645 -14.75 9.87 13.16
N GLU A 646 -14.49 9.37 14.36
CA GLU A 646 -13.12 9.08 14.82
C GLU A 646 -12.47 7.98 13.96
N VAL A 647 -11.21 8.19 13.56
CA VAL A 647 -10.44 7.22 12.77
C VAL A 647 -9.28 6.73 13.63
N ALA A 648 -9.34 5.47 14.05
CA ALA A 648 -8.34 4.85 14.91
C ALA A 648 -7.67 3.67 14.19
N PRO A 649 -6.39 3.38 14.48
CA PRO A 649 -5.83 2.08 14.15
C PRO A 649 -6.27 1.01 15.18
N PHE A 650 -6.02 -0.26 14.89
CA PHE A 650 -6.26 -1.35 15.83
C PHE A 650 -5.27 -1.32 17.02
N THR A 651 -5.73 -1.59 18.24
CA THR A 651 -4.95 -1.35 19.48
C THR A 651 -3.98 -2.46 19.88
N GLU A 652 -4.13 -3.67 19.34
CA GLU A 652 -3.38 -4.86 19.80
C GLU A 652 -2.13 -5.19 18.98
N THR A 653 -1.97 -4.64 17.78
CA THR A 653 -0.90 -5.03 16.87
C THR A 653 0.43 -4.37 17.23
N LYS A 654 1.44 -5.19 17.54
CA LYS A 654 2.86 -4.80 17.39
C LYS A 654 3.27 -4.75 15.91
N SER A 655 2.35 -4.44 15.01
CA SER A 655 2.67 -4.13 13.62
C SER A 655 3.61 -2.94 13.64
N ASN A 656 4.68 -3.02 12.85
CA ASN A 656 5.57 -1.89 12.67
C ASN A 656 5.01 -0.86 11.68
N LEU A 657 3.81 -1.06 11.12
CA LEU A 657 3.26 -0.14 10.13
C LEU A 657 1.73 -0.11 10.13
N THR A 658 1.19 1.10 10.27
CA THR A 658 -0.23 1.43 10.08
C THR A 658 -0.34 2.86 9.59
N ASN A 659 -1.16 3.07 8.56
CA ASN A 659 -1.48 4.35 7.93
C ASN A 659 -2.89 4.77 8.36
N VAL A 660 -3.03 5.94 8.99
CA VAL A 660 -4.30 6.43 9.54
C VAL A 660 -4.54 7.86 9.09
N GLY A 661 -5.63 8.11 8.35
CA GLY A 661 -5.98 9.44 7.86
C GLY A 661 -7.40 9.84 8.21
N GLY A 662 -7.63 11.13 8.48
CA GLY A 662 -9.00 11.64 8.64
C GLY A 662 -9.84 11.49 7.35
N ILE A 663 -9.21 11.51 6.17
CA ILE A 663 -9.88 11.29 4.87
C ILE A 663 -9.39 9.99 4.22
N ALA A 664 -8.08 9.83 4.02
CA ALA A 664 -7.50 8.65 3.35
C ALA A 664 -6.40 7.99 4.19
N GLY A 665 -6.45 6.67 4.39
CA GLY A 665 -5.35 5.95 5.07
C GLY A 665 -4.05 6.09 4.27
N PHE A 666 -4.08 5.62 3.03
CA PHE A 666 -3.04 5.85 2.01
C PHE A 666 -3.62 6.63 0.83
N SER A 667 -2.87 7.56 0.23
CA SER A 667 -3.27 8.22 -1.03
C SER A 667 -2.13 8.40 -2.04
N ALA A 668 -2.28 7.75 -3.20
CA ALA A 668 -1.56 8.08 -4.44
C ALA A 668 -2.36 9.00 -5.38
N GLY A 669 -3.67 9.14 -5.18
CA GLY A 669 -4.53 10.02 -5.96
C GLY A 669 -4.66 11.44 -5.38
N LYS A 670 -5.51 12.25 -6.01
CA LYS A 670 -5.73 13.68 -5.72
C LYS A 670 -6.81 13.89 -4.64
N LEU A 671 -6.51 14.76 -3.67
CA LEU A 671 -7.47 15.25 -2.68
C LEU A 671 -7.70 16.76 -2.84
N SER A 672 -8.96 17.22 -2.85
CA SER A 672 -9.30 18.65 -2.92
C SER A 672 -10.49 19.06 -2.04
N ASP A 673 -10.44 20.26 -1.42
CA ASP A 673 -11.45 20.87 -0.51
C ASP A 673 -11.97 19.94 0.60
N CYS A 674 -11.20 18.92 1.00
CA CYS A 674 -11.62 17.94 2.00
C CYS A 674 -11.41 18.45 3.44
N GLU A 675 -12.34 18.15 4.35
CA GLU A 675 -12.27 18.55 5.76
C GLU A 675 -12.29 17.36 6.72
N ASN A 676 -11.33 17.29 7.65
CA ASN A 676 -11.45 16.42 8.82
C ASN A 676 -11.82 17.21 10.07
N ARG A 677 -12.85 16.76 10.79
CA ARG A 677 -13.38 17.37 12.01
C ARG A 677 -13.36 16.42 13.22
N ALA A 678 -12.77 15.23 13.08
CA ALA A 678 -12.70 14.21 14.12
C ALA A 678 -11.26 13.90 14.52
N ASN A 679 -11.09 13.28 15.69
CA ASN A 679 -9.76 12.85 16.13
C ASN A 679 -9.24 11.70 15.26
N VAL A 680 -7.92 11.64 15.08
CA VAL A 680 -7.24 10.63 14.26
C VAL A 680 -6.07 10.03 15.04
N GLY A 681 -5.98 8.69 15.06
CA GLY A 681 -4.85 7.95 15.64
C GLY A 681 -4.77 7.91 17.18
N LYS A 682 -5.82 8.37 17.87
CA LYS A 682 -5.91 8.38 19.33
C LYS A 682 -5.74 6.96 19.92
N GLU A 683 -5.07 6.88 21.07
CA GLU A 683 -4.88 5.66 21.90
C GLU A 683 -3.96 4.56 21.32
N ALA A 684 -3.21 4.81 20.23
CA ALA A 684 -2.53 3.71 19.54
C ALA A 684 -1.19 4.01 18.85
N TYR A 685 -0.50 2.92 18.46
CA TYR A 685 0.92 2.88 18.05
C TYR A 685 1.18 3.09 16.55
N ALA A 686 0.22 3.63 15.79
CA ALA A 686 0.35 3.81 14.34
C ALA A 686 1.58 4.66 13.96
N LEU A 687 2.25 4.29 12.86
CA LEU A 687 3.43 5.00 12.38
C LEU A 687 3.08 6.29 11.64
N TYR A 688 2.16 6.21 10.67
CA TYR A 688 1.85 7.30 9.76
C TYR A 688 0.43 7.79 10.05
N VAL A 689 0.32 8.95 10.69
CA VAL A 689 -0.98 9.50 11.09
C VAL A 689 -1.11 10.94 10.58
N GLY A 690 -2.16 11.21 9.82
CA GLY A 690 -2.46 12.55 9.32
C GLY A 690 -3.91 12.96 9.48
N GLY A 691 -4.16 14.25 9.69
CA GLY A 691 -5.53 14.76 9.74
C GLY A 691 -6.32 14.58 8.44
N ILE A 692 -5.66 14.45 7.29
CA ILE A 692 -6.29 14.18 6.00
C ILE A 692 -5.76 12.86 5.43
N VAL A 693 -4.43 12.70 5.27
CA VAL A 693 -3.80 11.49 4.71
C VAL A 693 -2.82 10.85 5.70
N GLY A 694 -2.91 9.54 5.95
CA GLY A 694 -1.90 8.81 6.73
C GLY A 694 -0.54 8.82 6.04
N PHE A 695 -0.44 8.17 4.88
CA PHE A 695 0.72 8.20 3.99
C PHE A 695 0.34 8.63 2.56
N GLY A 696 1.06 9.62 2.01
CA GLY A 696 0.75 10.22 0.71
C GLY A 696 1.88 10.12 -0.32
N THR A 697 1.51 9.90 -1.58
CA THR A 697 2.39 10.04 -2.76
C THR A 697 1.78 10.94 -3.84
N GLY A 698 0.47 11.22 -3.77
CA GLY A 698 -0.28 12.08 -4.70
C GLY A 698 -0.50 13.52 -4.23
N GLU A 699 -1.39 14.22 -4.91
CA GLU A 699 -1.65 15.65 -4.73
C GLU A 699 -2.65 15.96 -3.59
N ASN A 700 -2.46 17.08 -2.90
CA ASN A 700 -3.45 17.59 -1.93
C ASN A 700 -3.62 19.11 -2.06
N TYR A 701 -4.87 19.57 -2.23
CA TYR A 701 -5.23 20.98 -2.39
C TYR A 701 -6.32 21.40 -1.41
N PHE A 702 -6.21 22.58 -0.80
CA PHE A 702 -7.27 23.23 -0.01
C PHE A 702 -7.81 22.41 1.18
N CYS A 703 -7.16 21.32 1.57
CA CYS A 703 -7.67 20.41 2.58
C CYS A 703 -7.43 20.97 3.99
N THR A 704 -8.43 20.83 4.87
CA THR A 704 -8.40 21.40 6.24
C THR A 704 -8.61 20.34 7.32
N ASN A 705 -7.68 20.23 8.26
CA ASN A 705 -7.87 19.49 9.51
C ASN A 705 -8.26 20.42 10.68
N TYR A 706 -9.28 20.02 11.45
CA TYR A 706 -9.66 20.63 12.73
C TYR A 706 -9.55 19.65 13.92
N GLY A 707 -9.35 18.35 13.68
CA GLY A 707 -9.34 17.32 14.73
C GLY A 707 -7.99 17.13 15.41
N GLU A 708 -7.96 16.60 16.64
CA GLU A 708 -6.68 16.26 17.29
C GLU A 708 -6.05 15.02 16.65
N ILE A 709 -4.76 15.09 16.35
CA ILE A 709 -3.99 14.02 15.72
C ILE A 709 -2.99 13.46 16.74
N ALA A 710 -2.98 12.15 16.90
CA ALA A 710 -2.03 11.45 17.76
C ALA A 710 -1.43 10.26 17.01
N GLY A 711 -0.14 10.02 17.17
CA GLY A 711 0.51 8.85 16.57
C GLY A 711 1.89 8.62 17.15
N ARG A 712 2.54 7.52 16.77
CA ARG A 712 3.85 7.15 17.32
C ARG A 712 4.97 7.93 16.65
N LYS A 713 5.15 7.80 15.33
CA LYS A 713 6.43 8.16 14.69
C LYS A 713 6.36 9.32 13.70
N TYR A 714 5.44 9.31 12.75
CA TYR A 714 5.35 10.26 11.65
C TYR A 714 3.94 10.87 11.64
N VAL A 715 3.80 12.02 12.31
CA VAL A 715 2.48 12.60 12.60
C VAL A 715 2.34 13.98 11.98
N GLY A 716 1.34 14.16 11.14
CA GLY A 716 1.05 15.41 10.45
C GLY A 716 -0.31 15.96 10.82
N GLY A 717 -0.45 17.28 10.91
CA GLY A 717 -1.79 17.89 10.97
C GLY A 717 -2.61 17.62 9.71
N VAL A 718 -1.97 17.38 8.57
CA VAL A 718 -2.63 17.06 7.29
C VAL A 718 -2.14 15.73 6.72
N VAL A 719 -0.82 15.54 6.56
CA VAL A 719 -0.20 14.34 5.97
C VAL A 719 0.82 13.73 6.96
N GLY A 720 0.63 12.48 7.38
CA GLY A 720 1.54 11.81 8.33
C GLY A 720 2.93 11.59 7.76
N GLY A 721 3.00 10.84 6.65
CA GLY A 721 4.22 10.65 5.85
C GLY A 721 3.98 10.99 4.38
N TYR A 722 5.01 11.52 3.71
CA TYR A 722 5.02 11.69 2.26
C TYR A 722 6.26 11.01 1.66
N GLY A 723 6.17 10.37 0.50
CA GLY A 723 7.33 9.66 -0.04
C GLY A 723 7.12 8.95 -1.36
N ASN A 724 8.18 8.86 -2.16
CA ASN A 724 8.28 7.80 -3.15
C ASN A 724 8.56 6.47 -2.45
N VAL A 725 8.01 5.39 -2.99
CA VAL A 725 8.30 4.04 -2.51
C VAL A 725 9.37 3.42 -3.41
N THR A 726 10.54 3.18 -2.83
CA THR A 726 11.72 2.54 -3.46
C THR A 726 11.44 1.11 -3.99
N GLN A 727 12.39 0.49 -4.72
CA GLN A 727 12.49 -0.98 -4.85
C GLN A 727 13.39 -1.64 -3.78
N SER A 728 14.27 -0.87 -3.12
CA SER A 728 15.44 -1.38 -2.35
C SER A 728 15.27 -1.99 -0.95
N ASP A 729 14.13 -1.88 -0.25
CA ASP A 729 14.04 -2.22 1.19
C ASP A 729 13.17 -3.46 1.40
N GLY A 730 13.66 -4.41 2.20
CA GLY A 730 13.15 -5.78 2.26
C GLY A 730 11.79 -6.01 2.95
N ASP A 731 11.22 -4.99 3.60
CA ASP A 731 10.03 -5.11 4.46
C ASP A 731 8.77 -4.38 3.89
N ARG A 732 8.71 -4.14 2.57
CA ARG A 732 7.72 -3.20 1.98
C ARG A 732 6.31 -3.73 1.71
N ASN A 733 6.04 -5.04 1.81
CA ASN A 733 4.68 -5.55 1.64
C ASN A 733 3.73 -4.93 2.67
N ASP A 734 4.20 -4.74 3.92
CA ASP A 734 3.44 -4.14 5.02
C ASP A 734 3.02 -2.69 4.75
N LEU A 735 3.78 -1.93 3.94
CA LEU A 735 3.47 -0.53 3.57
C LEU A 735 2.14 -0.42 2.78
N PHE A 736 1.73 -1.51 2.13
CA PHE A 736 0.57 -1.56 1.23
C PHE A 736 -0.48 -2.61 1.63
N GLY A 737 -0.38 -3.21 2.81
CA GLY A 737 -1.33 -4.25 3.26
C GLY A 737 -1.07 -5.65 2.69
N GLY A 738 0.19 -6.00 2.43
CA GLY A 738 0.62 -7.36 2.05
C GLY A 738 0.95 -7.56 0.58
N LEU A 739 0.50 -6.66 -0.31
CA LEU A 739 0.78 -6.72 -1.76
C LEU A 739 2.27 -6.53 -2.07
N GLY A 740 2.79 -7.29 -3.04
CA GLY A 740 4.17 -7.13 -3.50
C GLY A 740 4.37 -5.77 -4.17
N PHE A 741 5.43 -5.04 -3.81
CA PHE A 741 5.71 -3.72 -4.41
C PHE A 741 5.76 -3.77 -5.95
N ALA A 742 6.31 -4.85 -6.52
CA ALA A 742 6.34 -5.08 -7.96
C ALA A 742 4.95 -5.32 -8.58
N GLU A 743 4.01 -5.93 -7.84
CA GLU A 743 2.62 -6.12 -8.31
C GLU A 743 1.87 -4.79 -8.35
N ILE A 744 2.06 -3.92 -7.35
CA ILE A 744 1.46 -2.58 -7.33
C ILE A 744 2.01 -1.74 -8.48
N ILE A 745 3.33 -1.77 -8.69
CA ILE A 745 3.98 -1.04 -9.79
C ILE A 745 3.59 -1.62 -11.17
N ASN A 746 3.44 -2.93 -11.32
CA ASN A 746 3.00 -3.47 -12.60
C ASN A 746 1.50 -3.21 -12.85
N LYS A 747 0.64 -3.34 -11.84
CA LYS A 747 -0.83 -3.25 -11.95
C LYS A 747 -1.37 -1.83 -12.09
N TYR A 748 -0.73 -0.84 -11.46
CA TYR A 748 -1.22 0.55 -11.47
C TYR A 748 -0.32 1.52 -12.24
N PHE A 749 0.89 1.09 -12.60
CA PHE A 749 1.97 2.02 -12.93
C PHE A 749 2.73 1.67 -14.25
N ASN A 750 2.75 0.41 -14.74
CA ASN A 750 3.46 -0.07 -15.96
C ASN A 750 5.00 0.06 -15.91
N ALA A 751 5.72 -1.01 -15.54
CA ALA A 751 7.19 -1.04 -15.55
C ALA A 751 7.81 -2.08 -16.53
N ASN A 752 7.03 -2.59 -17.50
CA ASN A 752 7.48 -3.61 -18.46
C ASN A 752 7.73 -3.07 -19.89
N GLU A 753 7.27 -1.86 -20.21
CA GLU A 753 7.75 -1.13 -21.39
C GLU A 753 8.95 -0.25 -20.98
N THR A 754 9.45 0.58 -21.90
CA THR A 754 10.73 1.31 -21.74
C THR A 754 10.88 2.03 -20.40
N GLN A 755 12.13 2.25 -19.95
CA GLN A 755 12.48 3.01 -18.73
C GLN A 755 12.12 4.52 -18.78
N ASP A 756 11.14 4.89 -19.59
CA ASP A 756 10.46 6.16 -19.47
C ASP A 756 9.62 6.11 -18.19
N GLU A 757 9.77 7.13 -17.36
CA GLU A 757 9.23 7.21 -16.02
C GLU A 757 7.73 6.83 -15.99
N VAL A 758 7.41 5.78 -15.22
CA VAL A 758 6.09 5.67 -14.61
C VAL A 758 5.74 7.05 -14.06
N LEU A 759 4.58 7.58 -14.45
CA LEU A 759 4.09 8.91 -14.07
C LEU A 759 3.68 9.05 -12.58
N ILE A 760 4.45 8.47 -11.65
CA ILE A 760 4.61 8.93 -10.26
C ILE A 760 5.55 10.17 -10.24
N GLY A 761 5.40 11.09 -11.20
CA GLY A 761 6.49 12.01 -11.55
C GLY A 761 6.11 13.37 -12.15
N ALA A 762 4.81 13.67 -12.36
CA ALA A 762 4.41 14.99 -12.90
C ALA A 762 3.93 16.01 -11.84
N ARG A 763 3.40 15.55 -10.69
CA ARG A 763 2.62 16.41 -9.77
C ARG A 763 2.78 16.04 -8.29
N HIS A 764 3.87 16.48 -7.66
CA HIS A 764 4.11 16.31 -6.21
C HIS A 764 3.85 17.61 -5.46
N ASN A 765 2.57 17.91 -5.30
CA ASN A 765 2.09 19.25 -4.96
C ASN A 765 1.19 19.21 -3.72
N LEU A 766 1.60 19.94 -2.68
CA LEU A 766 0.87 20.10 -1.42
C LEU A 766 0.56 21.59 -1.22
N LEU A 767 -0.67 22.03 -1.52
CA LEU A 767 -1.04 23.44 -1.60
C LEU A 767 -2.27 23.79 -0.74
N TYR A 768 -2.25 24.98 -0.13
CA TYR A 768 -3.38 25.52 0.64
C TYR A 768 -3.88 24.62 1.78
N LEU A 769 -2.97 23.80 2.33
CA LEU A 769 -3.27 22.85 3.40
C LEU A 769 -3.33 23.58 4.73
N GLN A 770 -4.37 23.31 5.52
CA GLN A 770 -4.63 24.03 6.76
C GLN A 770 -4.79 23.07 7.94
N ASN A 771 -4.06 23.32 9.03
CA ASN A 771 -4.23 22.60 10.29
C ASN A 771 -4.58 23.53 11.45
N TYR A 772 -5.74 23.26 12.06
CA TYR A 772 -6.20 23.88 13.30
C TYR A 772 -6.14 22.90 14.49
N GLY A 773 -5.87 21.61 14.23
CA GLY A 773 -5.83 20.55 15.24
C GLY A 773 -4.50 20.46 15.99
N ASN A 774 -4.56 20.07 17.27
CA ASN A 774 -3.36 19.75 18.04
C ASN A 774 -2.78 18.41 17.57
N ILE A 775 -1.45 18.32 17.51
CA ILE A 775 -0.67 17.16 17.09
C ILE A 775 0.17 16.65 18.25
N ARG A 776 0.13 15.34 18.50
CA ARG A 776 0.98 14.65 19.47
C ARG A 776 1.73 13.49 18.82
N ALA A 777 3.05 13.44 18.98
CA ALA A 777 3.90 12.36 18.49
C ALA A 777 4.96 11.92 19.52
N ASP A 778 5.65 10.81 19.26
CA ASP A 778 6.85 10.43 20.03
C ASP A 778 8.15 10.90 19.37
N ASN A 779 8.15 11.20 18.06
CA ASN A 779 9.35 11.64 17.31
C ASN A 779 9.06 12.71 16.23
N TYR A 780 8.75 12.35 14.97
CA TYR A 780 8.60 13.33 13.88
C TYR A 780 7.18 13.92 13.87
N ALA A 781 7.08 15.25 13.97
CA ALA A 781 5.79 15.93 13.87
C ALA A 781 5.84 17.22 13.05
N GLY A 782 4.82 17.43 12.22
CA GLY A 782 4.65 18.63 11.43
C GLY A 782 3.21 19.13 11.46
N GLY A 783 3.02 20.44 11.52
CA GLY A 783 1.68 21.04 11.42
C GLY A 783 0.95 20.70 10.11
N VAL A 784 1.69 20.45 9.02
CA VAL A 784 1.14 19.96 7.74
C VAL A 784 1.66 18.55 7.45
N VAL A 785 2.98 18.36 7.34
CA VAL A 785 3.62 17.08 6.97
C VAL A 785 4.49 16.54 8.10
N GLY A 786 4.23 15.34 8.62
CA GLY A 786 5.05 14.75 9.67
C GLY A 786 6.49 14.48 9.22
N ASN A 787 6.66 13.69 8.17
CA ASN A 787 7.96 13.39 7.57
C ASN A 787 7.86 13.16 6.05
N SER A 788 8.75 13.78 5.25
CA SER A 788 8.95 13.43 3.84
C SER A 788 10.20 12.58 3.64
N VAL A 789 10.08 11.56 2.78
CA VAL A 789 11.20 10.82 2.15
C VAL A 789 11.23 11.03 0.62
N PHE A 790 10.44 11.96 0.10
CA PHE A 790 10.50 12.41 -1.29
C PHE A 790 11.43 13.63 -1.38
N ASP A 791 12.57 13.47 -2.07
CA ASP A 791 13.48 14.58 -2.39
C ASP A 791 12.83 15.48 -3.46
N GLY A 792 12.78 16.79 -3.22
CA GLY A 792 12.21 17.76 -4.18
C GLY A 792 10.70 18.01 -4.05
N LEU A 793 10.04 17.46 -3.02
CA LEU A 793 8.64 17.81 -2.69
C LEU A 793 8.53 19.32 -2.41
N ILE A 794 7.40 19.92 -2.78
CA ILE A 794 7.10 21.31 -2.43
C ILE A 794 5.80 21.40 -1.62
N VAL A 795 5.91 21.94 -0.41
CA VAL A 795 4.75 22.38 0.39
C VAL A 795 4.59 23.87 0.18
N ARG A 796 3.51 24.30 -0.48
CA ARG A 796 3.23 25.71 -0.75
C ARG A 796 2.02 26.23 0.00
N ASN A 797 2.02 27.52 0.31
CA ASN A 797 0.83 28.28 0.68
C ASN A 797 -0.01 27.64 1.81
N SER A 798 0.64 27.00 2.78
CA SER A 798 0.00 26.16 3.79
C SER A 798 0.17 26.73 5.20
N LEU A 799 -0.75 26.39 6.11
CA LEU A 799 -0.87 27.02 7.44
C LEU A 799 -1.09 26.00 8.55
N SER A 800 -0.42 26.17 9.68
CA SER A 800 -0.76 25.47 10.94
C SER A 800 -0.84 26.44 12.11
N VAL A 801 -1.91 26.31 12.91
CA VAL A 801 -2.12 27.10 14.14
C VAL A 801 -2.33 26.23 15.39
N GLY A 802 -2.48 24.91 15.21
CA GLY A 802 -2.55 23.95 16.31
C GLY A 802 -1.17 23.63 16.89
N ASN A 803 -1.14 23.22 18.17
CA ASN A 803 0.12 22.89 18.84
C ASN A 803 0.75 21.61 18.26
N VAL A 804 2.07 21.59 18.09
CA VAL A 804 2.82 20.44 17.55
C VAL A 804 3.77 19.93 18.63
N ILE A 805 3.45 18.79 19.27
CA ILE A 805 4.16 18.34 20.48
C ILE A 805 4.71 16.92 20.31
N CYS A 806 6.02 16.77 20.51
CA CYS A 806 6.70 15.49 20.59
C CYS A 806 7.13 15.17 22.03
N GLY A 807 6.79 13.96 22.50
CA GLY A 807 7.02 13.56 23.89
C GLY A 807 8.43 13.07 24.20
N SER A 808 9.13 12.48 23.23
CA SER A 808 10.38 11.73 23.46
C SER A 808 11.45 11.85 22.37
N GLY A 809 11.25 12.72 21.39
CA GLY A 809 12.10 12.87 20.22
C GLY A 809 12.11 14.28 19.66
N GLY A 810 12.66 14.42 18.46
CA GLY A 810 12.90 15.68 17.78
C GLY A 810 12.42 15.65 16.32
N TYR A 811 12.81 16.64 15.51
CA TYR A 811 12.23 16.90 14.18
C TYR A 811 10.77 17.36 14.27
N VAL A 812 10.60 18.51 14.89
CA VAL A 812 9.29 19.12 15.17
C VAL A 812 9.19 20.44 14.42
N GLY A 813 8.23 20.56 13.51
CA GLY A 813 8.04 21.76 12.71
C GLY A 813 6.62 22.25 12.66
N GLY A 814 6.45 23.56 12.51
CA GLY A 814 5.13 24.16 12.34
C GLY A 814 4.44 23.80 11.03
N ILE A 815 5.22 23.41 10.01
CA ILE A 815 4.73 22.93 8.71
C ILE A 815 5.26 21.52 8.44
N ILE A 816 6.58 21.29 8.52
CA ILE A 816 7.19 19.97 8.34
C ILE A 816 8.11 19.54 9.47
N GLY A 817 7.97 18.32 9.98
CA GLY A 817 8.91 17.75 10.95
C GLY A 817 10.30 17.52 10.35
N ASN A 818 10.39 16.67 9.33
CA ASN A 818 11.65 16.36 8.63
C ASN A 818 11.43 16.09 7.12
N GLY A 819 12.34 16.58 6.27
CA GLY A 819 12.48 16.13 4.89
C GLY A 819 13.52 16.95 4.11
N ASN A 820 13.94 16.47 2.94
CA ASN A 820 14.76 17.24 1.99
C ASN A 820 13.83 17.93 0.97
N ILE A 821 13.02 18.87 1.46
CA ILE A 821 11.92 19.46 0.68
C ILE A 821 12.07 20.98 0.59
N THR A 822 11.31 21.58 -0.33
CA THR A 822 11.08 23.03 -0.34
C THR A 822 9.77 23.36 0.39
N VAL A 823 9.81 24.34 1.29
CA VAL A 823 8.62 24.92 1.92
C VAL A 823 8.52 26.37 1.49
N ASP A 824 7.40 26.78 0.89
CA ASP A 824 7.25 28.10 0.28
C ASP A 824 5.91 28.74 0.68
N GLY A 825 5.89 30.03 0.98
CA GLY A 825 4.64 30.74 1.28
C GLY A 825 3.87 30.20 2.50
N CYS A 826 4.52 29.59 3.48
CA CYS A 826 3.82 28.91 4.59
C CYS A 826 3.83 29.70 5.91
N PHE A 827 2.78 29.53 6.73
CA PHE A 827 2.62 30.19 8.03
C PHE A 827 2.48 29.21 9.20
N SER A 828 3.14 29.49 10.32
CA SER A 828 2.92 28.74 11.56
C SER A 828 2.76 29.61 12.80
N SER A 829 1.91 29.15 13.73
CA SER A 829 1.81 29.63 15.10
C SER A 829 1.41 28.50 16.05
N GLY A 830 1.32 28.82 17.35
CA GLY A 830 1.03 27.84 18.42
C GLY A 830 2.30 27.39 19.12
N THR A 831 2.19 26.42 20.03
CA THR A 831 3.32 25.81 20.72
C THR A 831 3.89 24.65 19.92
N ILE A 832 5.15 24.75 19.51
CA ILE A 832 5.92 23.71 18.82
C ILE A 832 6.99 23.21 19.77
N LYS A 833 6.91 21.94 20.19
CA LYS A 833 7.69 21.41 21.30
C LYS A 833 8.26 20.04 21.01
N ALA A 834 9.57 19.91 21.15
CA ALA A 834 10.23 18.63 21.33
C ALA A 834 10.41 18.29 22.82
N GLY A 835 10.69 17.03 23.13
CA GLY A 835 10.81 16.56 24.51
C GLY A 835 11.61 15.25 24.61
N GLY A 836 12.11 14.94 25.80
CA GLY A 836 12.99 13.79 26.02
C GLY A 836 14.45 14.07 25.69
N THR A 837 15.28 13.02 25.61
CA THR A 837 16.75 13.16 25.54
C THR A 837 17.30 13.61 24.19
N ASN A 838 16.47 13.62 23.15
CA ASN A 838 16.82 14.02 21.78
C ASN A 838 15.83 15.09 21.27
N ALA A 839 15.52 16.09 22.08
CA ALA A 839 14.55 17.14 21.77
C ALA A 839 15.05 18.18 20.74
N ASN A 840 15.72 17.69 19.69
CA ASN A 840 16.47 18.48 18.73
C ASN A 840 15.67 18.76 17.44
N TYR A 841 16.18 19.62 16.57
CA TYR A 841 15.59 19.93 15.26
C TYR A 841 14.17 20.48 15.40
N VAL A 842 14.06 21.62 16.07
CA VAL A 842 12.77 22.31 16.30
C VAL A 842 12.71 23.57 15.47
N GLY A 843 11.72 23.66 14.59
CA GLY A 843 11.56 24.77 13.67
C GLY A 843 10.18 25.41 13.74
N GLY A 844 10.11 26.74 13.67
CA GLY A 844 8.82 27.41 13.51
C GLY A 844 8.08 27.01 12.22
N ILE A 845 8.81 26.68 11.16
CA ILE A 845 8.28 26.14 9.89
C ILE A 845 8.74 24.69 9.72
N ALA A 846 10.04 24.43 9.84
CA ALA A 846 10.62 23.13 9.52
C ALA A 846 11.57 22.61 10.61
N GLY A 847 11.33 21.44 11.20
CA GLY A 847 12.32 20.81 12.08
C GLY A 847 13.62 20.54 11.32
N LYS A 848 13.49 19.91 10.14
CA LYS A 848 14.48 19.93 9.06
C LYS A 848 13.81 20.08 7.68
N ALA A 849 14.35 20.95 6.83
CA ALA A 849 13.99 21.12 5.41
C ALA A 849 15.25 21.23 4.52
N ASP A 850 15.08 21.22 3.20
CA ASP A 850 16.16 21.64 2.29
C ASP A 850 16.10 23.15 2.07
N ASN A 851 14.99 23.67 1.55
CA ASN A 851 14.80 25.09 1.29
C ASN A 851 13.54 25.62 1.98
N VAL A 852 13.60 26.86 2.48
CA VAL A 852 12.44 27.55 3.06
C VAL A 852 12.34 28.98 2.56
N TYR A 853 11.30 29.29 1.80
CA TYR A 853 11.12 30.57 1.11
C TYR A 853 9.80 31.23 1.54
N ASN A 854 9.79 32.55 1.62
CA ASN A 854 8.56 33.32 1.86
C ASN A 854 7.71 32.80 3.05
N CYS A 855 8.34 32.35 4.13
CA CYS A 855 7.61 31.75 5.25
C CYS A 855 7.55 32.65 6.48
N MET A 856 6.50 32.49 7.31
CA MET A 856 6.33 33.24 8.55
C MET A 856 6.06 32.34 9.74
N SER A 857 6.82 32.53 10.83
CA SER A 857 6.53 31.88 12.12
C SER A 857 6.27 32.88 13.23
N GLY A 858 5.13 32.71 13.93
CA GLY A 858 4.77 33.36 15.19
C GLY A 858 4.67 32.38 16.36
N ALA A 859 5.33 31.22 16.27
CA ALA A 859 5.21 30.12 17.22
C ALA A 859 6.08 30.25 18.48
N GLU A 860 5.71 29.52 19.53
CA GLU A 860 6.53 29.29 20.73
C GLU A 860 7.28 27.97 20.57
N LEU A 861 8.62 28.02 20.53
CA LEU A 861 9.48 26.88 20.24
C LEU A 861 10.17 26.36 21.50
N PHE A 862 10.06 25.05 21.76
CA PHE A 862 10.68 24.38 22.89
C PHE A 862 11.55 23.20 22.39
N GLY A 863 12.84 23.16 22.75
CA GLY A 863 13.76 22.09 22.36
C GLY A 863 15.16 22.24 22.95
N SER A 864 16.07 21.34 22.59
CA SER A 864 17.49 21.38 23.00
C SER A 864 18.37 21.93 21.86
N ASP A 865 19.08 21.07 21.10
CA ASP A 865 19.95 21.52 20.02
C ASP A 865 19.19 21.70 18.68
N TYR A 866 19.72 22.54 17.78
CA TYR A 866 19.13 22.78 16.45
C TYR A 866 17.71 23.38 16.52
N VAL A 867 17.58 24.54 17.17
CA VAL A 867 16.30 25.24 17.35
C VAL A 867 16.28 26.54 16.56
N GLY A 868 15.33 26.69 15.63
CA GLY A 868 15.30 27.80 14.68
C GLY A 868 13.92 28.41 14.46
N GLY A 869 13.85 29.74 14.41
CA GLY A 869 12.57 30.44 14.24
C GLY A 869 11.85 30.15 12.91
N ILE A 870 12.58 29.93 11.83
CA ILE A 870 12.08 29.29 10.61
C ILE A 870 12.40 27.80 10.64
N ALA A 871 13.67 27.42 10.81
CA ALA A 871 14.07 26.02 10.68
C ALA A 871 15.11 25.55 11.69
N GLY A 872 14.88 24.40 12.31
CA GLY A 872 15.86 23.78 13.22
C GLY A 872 17.17 23.46 12.51
N SER A 873 17.08 22.88 11.31
CA SER A 873 18.20 22.71 10.39
C SER A 873 17.75 22.89 8.92
N VAL A 874 18.60 23.50 8.10
CA VAL A 874 18.46 23.51 6.62
C VAL A 874 19.73 23.02 5.93
N THR A 875 19.55 22.29 4.82
CA THR A 875 20.66 21.86 3.95
C THR A 875 20.92 22.86 2.81
N GLY A 876 19.85 23.37 2.20
CA GLY A 876 19.86 24.38 1.14
C GLY A 876 19.85 25.81 1.69
N SER A 877 18.73 26.52 1.56
CA SER A 877 18.68 27.97 1.87
C SER A 877 17.37 28.44 2.48
N ILE A 878 17.43 29.61 3.14
CA ILE A 878 16.25 30.33 3.63
C ILE A 878 16.24 31.72 3.02
N SER A 879 15.13 32.13 2.40
CA SER A 879 14.99 33.49 1.89
C SER A 879 13.63 34.11 2.14
N SER A 880 13.60 35.45 2.12
CA SER A 880 12.38 36.27 2.20
C SER A 880 11.46 35.87 3.36
N SER A 881 12.00 35.36 4.47
CA SER A 881 11.24 34.74 5.55
C SER A 881 11.29 35.55 6.85
N TYR A 882 10.23 35.48 7.66
CA TYR A 882 10.04 36.34 8.82
C TYR A 882 9.68 35.57 10.12
N THR A 883 10.23 36.00 11.27
CA THR A 883 9.94 35.37 12.57
C THR A 883 9.63 36.33 13.73
N ASN A 884 8.55 35.99 14.45
CA ASN A 884 8.17 36.56 15.75
C ASN A 884 8.14 35.48 16.85
N VAL A 885 9.13 34.58 16.85
CA VAL A 885 9.09 33.36 17.67
C VAL A 885 9.58 33.54 19.11
N THR A 886 9.07 32.73 20.02
CA THR A 886 9.69 32.52 21.33
C THR A 886 10.65 31.34 21.22
N LEU A 887 11.92 31.51 21.63
CA LEU A 887 12.85 30.38 21.75
C LEU A 887 13.00 30.03 23.23
N VAL A 888 12.56 28.84 23.63
CA VAL A 888 12.71 28.30 24.98
C VAL A 888 13.58 27.06 24.88
N CYS A 889 14.90 27.26 24.93
CA CYS A 889 15.87 26.19 24.79
C CYS A 889 16.38 25.67 26.13
N ASP A 890 16.75 24.39 26.19
CA ASP A 890 17.39 23.81 27.37
C ASP A 890 18.77 24.43 27.66
N GLU A 891 19.22 24.35 28.92
CA GLU A 891 20.53 24.86 29.33
C GLU A 891 21.69 24.18 28.57
N GLY A 892 22.60 24.99 28.00
CA GLY A 892 23.75 24.51 27.23
C GLY A 892 23.44 24.12 25.77
N SER A 893 22.21 24.35 25.30
CA SER A 893 21.80 24.12 23.91
C SER A 893 22.68 24.83 22.89
N LYS A 894 22.96 24.15 21.78
CA LYS A 894 23.77 24.63 20.66
C LYS A 894 22.92 24.78 19.42
N ASN A 895 23.41 25.58 18.46
CA ASN A 895 22.74 25.77 17.18
C ASN A 895 21.31 26.30 17.38
N THR A 896 21.20 27.43 18.09
CA THR A 896 19.94 28.14 18.35
C THR A 896 19.95 29.49 17.62
N GLY A 897 18.87 29.82 16.91
CA GLY A 897 18.81 31.09 16.16
C GLY A 897 17.40 31.51 15.74
N HIS A 898 17.16 32.82 15.67
CA HIS A 898 15.82 33.34 15.35
C HIS A 898 15.36 33.13 13.90
N ILE A 899 16.24 32.74 12.98
CA ILE A 899 15.92 32.27 11.62
C ILE A 899 16.24 30.77 11.52
N ALA A 900 17.49 30.37 11.75
CA ALA A 900 17.91 28.97 11.66
C ALA A 900 18.68 28.51 12.90
N GLY A 901 18.42 27.28 13.35
CA GLY A 901 19.26 26.64 14.36
C GLY A 901 20.62 26.29 13.78
N PHE A 902 20.63 25.61 12.63
CA PHE A 902 21.82 25.31 11.83
C PHE A 902 21.51 25.45 10.33
N ALA A 903 22.52 25.87 9.56
CA ALA A 903 22.45 25.95 8.11
C ALA A 903 23.73 25.32 7.51
N GLU A 904 23.58 24.15 6.89
CA GLU A 904 24.71 23.34 6.41
C GLU A 904 25.42 24.00 5.21
N SER A 905 24.70 24.81 4.45
CA SER A 905 25.22 25.58 3.32
C SER A 905 26.17 26.72 3.71
N PHE A 906 26.39 26.99 5.00
CA PHE A 906 27.33 28.02 5.44
C PHE A 906 28.78 27.65 5.09
N ASN A 907 29.38 28.40 4.18
CA ASN A 907 30.78 28.20 3.79
C ASN A 907 31.72 28.86 4.81
N LEU A 908 32.11 28.08 5.83
CA LEU A 908 33.06 28.50 6.87
C LEU A 908 34.39 29.05 6.33
N SER A 909 34.86 28.58 5.17
CA SER A 909 36.15 29.02 4.60
C SER A 909 36.09 30.39 3.94
N LEU A 910 34.91 30.78 3.43
CA LEU A 910 34.62 32.07 2.83
C LEU A 910 33.85 33.00 3.79
N ASN A 911 33.40 32.48 4.94
CA ASN A 911 32.54 33.13 5.92
C ASN A 911 31.23 33.66 5.29
N THR A 912 30.63 32.91 4.35
CA THR A 912 29.45 33.35 3.58
C THR A 912 28.43 32.24 3.39
N PHE A 913 27.18 32.63 3.14
CA PHE A 913 26.13 31.76 2.62
C PHE A 913 26.10 31.77 1.08
N PRO A 914 25.33 30.86 0.44
CA PRO A 914 24.94 30.99 -0.95
C PRO A 914 24.04 32.22 -1.20
N ASP A 915 24.00 32.69 -2.44
CA ASP A 915 23.27 33.89 -2.88
C ASP A 915 21.77 33.87 -2.57
N ASN A 916 21.17 32.68 -2.38
CA ASN A 916 19.76 32.49 -2.04
C ASN A 916 19.48 32.38 -0.52
N PHE A 917 20.44 32.66 0.37
CA PHE A 917 20.19 32.79 1.81
C PHE A 917 20.12 34.28 2.21
N VAL A 918 19.01 34.95 1.87
CA VAL A 918 18.92 36.42 1.91
C VAL A 918 17.51 36.93 2.27
N TYR A 919 17.44 38.14 2.80
CA TYR A 919 16.20 38.84 3.18
C TYR A 919 15.41 38.12 4.29
N ASN A 920 16.09 37.61 5.32
CA ASN A 920 15.40 37.01 6.47
C ASN A 920 15.36 37.97 7.65
N TYR A 921 14.21 38.11 8.31
CA TYR A 921 13.97 39.13 9.33
C TYR A 921 13.42 38.54 10.64
N TYR A 922 13.91 39.02 11.79
CA TYR A 922 13.47 38.52 13.11
C TYR A 922 13.38 39.61 14.19
N THR A 923 12.51 39.41 15.20
CA THR A 923 12.26 40.39 16.29
C THR A 923 12.86 40.03 17.65
N GLY A 924 13.64 38.95 17.74
CA GLY A 924 14.30 38.51 18.98
C GLY A 924 15.64 39.19 19.26
N ASN A 925 16.20 38.96 20.46
CA ASN A 925 17.46 39.57 20.91
C ASN A 925 18.71 38.69 20.73
N SER A 926 18.57 37.36 20.59
CA SER A 926 19.69 36.47 20.27
C SER A 926 19.91 36.36 18.76
N GLY A 927 21.06 35.80 18.36
CA GLY A 927 21.47 35.73 16.95
C GLY A 927 20.45 35.11 16.00
N GLY A 928 20.52 35.51 14.73
CA GLY A 928 19.62 34.99 13.69
C GLY A 928 19.92 33.56 13.26
N ILE A 929 21.20 33.15 13.26
CA ILE A 929 21.62 31.81 12.82
C ILE A 929 22.55 31.20 13.87
N GLY A 930 22.17 30.05 14.40
CA GLY A 930 22.93 29.36 15.44
C GLY A 930 24.30 28.86 14.95
N GLY A 931 25.24 28.71 15.89
CA GLY A 931 26.60 28.25 15.59
C GLY A 931 27.50 29.27 14.88
N THR A 932 27.02 30.50 14.62
CA THR A 932 27.80 31.55 13.94
C THR A 932 27.79 32.87 14.71
N GLU A 933 28.96 33.30 15.20
CA GLU A 933 29.13 34.65 15.79
C GLU A 933 29.05 35.78 14.73
N TYR A 934 29.11 35.42 13.44
CA TYR A 934 29.34 36.34 12.32
C TYR A 934 28.09 36.65 11.46
N ALA A 935 27.00 35.88 11.57
CA ALA A 935 25.85 35.97 10.66
C ALA A 935 25.06 37.29 10.71
N GLN A 936 25.27 38.14 11.73
CA GLN A 936 24.64 39.47 11.79
C GLN A 936 25.22 40.48 10.77
N ASN A 937 26.37 40.19 10.16
CA ASN A 937 27.12 41.14 9.31
C ASN A 937 27.06 40.84 7.80
N PHE A 938 26.32 39.82 7.35
CA PHE A 938 26.22 39.44 5.94
C PHE A 938 24.86 39.79 5.33
N GLU A 939 24.90 40.36 4.12
CA GLU A 939 23.83 40.96 3.30
C GLU A 939 22.44 40.34 3.49
N TYR A 940 21.76 40.72 4.58
CA TYR A 940 20.40 40.32 4.94
C TYR A 940 20.17 38.81 5.16
N ALA A 941 21.22 38.02 5.39
CA ALA A 941 21.10 36.57 5.65
C ALA A 941 20.25 36.27 6.90
N ALA A 942 20.40 37.08 7.96
CA ALA A 942 19.44 37.19 9.05
C ALA A 942 19.54 38.58 9.74
N THR A 943 18.56 39.45 9.49
CA THR A 943 18.51 40.83 9.99
C THR A 943 17.55 40.97 11.18
N GLN A 944 18.05 41.49 12.29
CA GLN A 944 17.22 41.87 13.44
C GLN A 944 16.41 43.13 13.10
N ILE A 945 15.11 43.11 13.36
CA ILE A 945 14.20 44.25 13.22
C ILE A 945 13.36 44.39 14.51
N SER A 946 13.21 45.61 15.02
CA SER A 946 12.30 45.86 16.15
C SER A 946 10.84 45.67 15.72
N ALA A 947 10.01 45.04 16.56
CA ALA A 947 8.61 44.77 16.24
C ALA A 947 7.85 46.03 15.76
N ASP A 948 8.07 47.19 16.38
CA ASP A 948 7.43 48.46 16.00
C ASP A 948 7.79 48.95 14.57
N LYS A 949 8.97 48.56 14.04
CA LYS A 949 9.37 48.85 12.64
C LYS A 949 8.75 47.90 11.64
N LEU A 950 8.49 46.66 12.05
CA LEU A 950 7.83 45.68 11.21
C LEU A 950 6.34 45.99 11.05
N LEU A 951 5.72 46.51 12.12
CA LEU A 951 4.31 46.87 12.17
C LEU A 951 3.98 48.28 11.64
N SER A 952 4.95 48.99 11.07
CA SER A 952 4.71 50.35 10.56
C SER A 952 3.90 50.33 9.26
N GLU A 953 2.83 51.10 9.20
CA GLU A 953 1.90 51.21 8.07
C GLU A 953 2.56 51.55 6.71
N ASN A 954 1.87 51.14 5.63
CA ASN A 954 2.21 51.24 4.19
C ASN A 954 3.11 50.12 3.65
N ASN A 955 2.83 49.76 2.38
CA ASN A 955 3.55 48.83 1.49
C ASN A 955 4.86 48.27 2.06
N LEU A 956 4.69 47.32 2.98
CA LEU A 956 5.71 46.42 3.51
C LEU A 956 6.88 47.06 4.25
N SER A 957 6.64 48.24 4.81
CA SER A 957 7.59 48.95 5.68
C SER A 957 8.89 49.37 4.98
N ILE A 958 9.28 50.63 5.18
CA ILE A 958 10.57 51.18 4.70
C ILE A 958 11.81 50.50 5.31
N TYR A 959 11.61 49.53 6.20
CA TYR A 959 12.64 48.78 6.90
C TYR A 959 12.84 47.35 6.38
N LEU A 960 11.95 46.84 5.49
CA LEU A 960 12.15 45.56 4.79
C LEU A 960 12.76 45.78 3.40
N HIS A 961 13.31 44.72 2.82
CA HIS A 961 13.84 44.73 1.45
C HIS A 961 12.71 44.85 0.42
N GLU A 962 13.00 45.40 -0.77
CA GLU A 962 12.05 45.47 -1.89
C GLU A 962 11.62 44.11 -2.46
N ASN A 963 12.13 42.99 -1.93
CA ASN A 963 11.62 41.65 -2.25
C ASN A 963 10.46 41.23 -1.31
N PHE A 964 10.30 41.90 -0.18
CA PHE A 964 9.01 41.99 0.51
C PHE A 964 8.19 43.10 -0.16
N ASN A 965 7.97 43.03 -1.47
CA ASN A 965 7.01 43.91 -2.13
C ASN A 965 5.64 43.20 -2.29
N HIS A 966 4.67 43.92 -2.84
CA HIS A 966 3.28 43.44 -3.02
C HIS A 966 3.16 42.09 -3.74
N GLU A 967 4.13 41.69 -4.57
CA GLU A 967 4.16 40.40 -5.29
C GLU A 967 4.17 39.19 -4.33
N TYR A 968 4.92 39.28 -3.23
CA TYR A 968 5.08 38.16 -2.28
C TYR A 968 4.36 38.38 -0.95
N TRP A 969 4.16 39.63 -0.53
CA TRP A 969 3.61 39.98 0.78
C TRP A 969 2.64 41.17 0.69
N GLN A 970 1.64 41.24 1.57
CA GLN A 970 0.71 42.36 1.75
C GLN A 970 0.98 43.03 3.10
N GLY A 971 0.83 44.36 3.14
CA GLY A 971 0.76 45.07 4.42
C GLY A 971 -0.52 44.66 5.17
N GLY A 972 -0.38 44.31 6.44
CA GLY A 972 -1.53 44.03 7.31
C GLY A 972 -2.28 45.30 7.74
N ASP A 973 -3.38 45.11 8.46
CA ASP A 973 -4.10 46.17 9.19
C ASP A 973 -3.19 46.87 10.23
N GLU A 974 -3.60 48.04 10.73
CA GLU A 974 -2.86 48.81 11.75
C GLU A 974 -2.36 47.92 12.91
N ASN A 975 -1.03 47.79 13.04
CA ASN A 975 -0.33 46.95 14.02
C ASN A 975 -0.35 45.42 13.79
N SER A 976 -0.53 44.95 12.55
CA SER A 976 -0.35 43.53 12.19
C SER A 976 0.84 43.29 11.24
N PHE A 977 1.32 42.04 11.24
CA PHE A 977 2.52 41.61 10.53
C PHE A 977 2.30 41.62 9.00
N PRO A 978 3.37 41.65 8.19
CA PRO A 978 3.23 41.37 6.76
C PRO A 978 2.62 39.97 6.56
N VAL A 979 1.60 39.89 5.72
CA VAL A 979 0.88 38.65 5.35
C VAL A 979 1.30 38.24 3.95
N LEU A 980 1.23 36.97 3.56
CA LEU A 980 1.70 36.52 2.24
C LEU A 980 0.70 36.86 1.12
N THR A 981 1.17 37.48 0.03
CA THR A 981 0.40 37.66 -1.23
C THR A 981 0.35 36.39 -2.06
N TYR A 982 1.37 35.53 -1.96
CA TYR A 982 1.52 34.36 -2.85
C TYR A 982 0.32 33.38 -2.81
N MET A 983 -0.55 33.55 -1.81
CA MET A 983 -1.89 32.96 -1.67
C MET A 983 -2.89 33.30 -2.80
N TYR A 984 -2.57 34.24 -3.71
CA TYR A 984 -3.51 34.75 -4.72
C TYR A 984 -3.13 34.46 -6.19
N GLU A 985 -1.89 34.03 -6.50
CA GLU A 985 -1.40 33.94 -7.90
C GLU A 985 -0.50 32.70 -8.13
N CYS A 986 -0.97 31.50 -7.79
CA CYS A 986 -0.24 30.28 -8.18
C CYS A 986 -0.66 29.87 -9.60
N ALA A 987 0.31 29.85 -10.53
CA ALA A 987 0.06 29.48 -11.93
C ALA A 987 -0.14 27.97 -12.15
N ASP A 988 0.37 27.12 -11.24
CA ASP A 988 0.35 25.65 -11.36
C ASP A 988 -1.01 25.02 -10.91
N ILE A 989 -2.14 25.72 -11.09
CA ILE A 989 -3.47 25.22 -10.65
C ILE A 989 -4.29 24.59 -11.79
N GLU A 990 -3.95 24.86 -13.08
CA GLU A 990 -4.72 24.66 -14.35
C GLU A 990 -5.50 23.32 -14.58
N ASP A 991 -5.45 22.38 -13.65
CA ASP A 991 -6.11 21.07 -13.59
C ASP A 991 -7.22 20.97 -12.52
N ILE A 992 -7.84 22.06 -12.06
CA ILE A 992 -8.98 22.01 -11.14
C ILE A 992 -10.24 22.58 -11.83
N ASP A 993 -11.24 21.73 -12.07
CA ASP A 993 -12.36 22.05 -12.97
C ASP A 993 -13.27 23.23 -12.54
N ASP A 994 -13.14 23.74 -11.31
CA ASP A 994 -13.89 24.89 -10.78
C ASP A 994 -13.04 25.77 -9.82
N GLU A 995 -11.90 26.26 -10.35
CA GLU A 995 -10.83 26.90 -9.59
C GLU A 995 -11.19 28.18 -8.82
N ALA A 996 -11.73 29.18 -9.51
CA ALA A 996 -11.55 30.58 -9.07
C ALA A 996 -12.30 30.92 -7.77
N GLU A 997 -13.51 30.39 -7.56
CA GLU A 997 -14.29 30.65 -6.35
C GLU A 997 -13.74 29.86 -5.15
N LEU A 998 -13.39 28.58 -5.36
CA LEU A 998 -12.81 27.71 -4.33
C LEU A 998 -11.45 28.25 -3.85
N PHE A 999 -10.64 28.73 -4.78
CA PHE A 999 -9.37 29.39 -4.53
C PHE A 999 -9.55 30.66 -3.71
N ALA A 1000 -10.40 31.60 -4.16
CA ALA A 1000 -10.64 32.87 -3.48
C ALA A 1000 -11.17 32.67 -2.05
N LYS A 1001 -12.10 31.72 -1.85
CA LYS A 1001 -12.61 31.29 -0.54
C LYS A 1001 -11.48 30.85 0.40
N ASN A 1002 -10.54 30.04 -0.09
CA ASN A 1002 -9.46 29.50 0.74
C ASN A 1002 -8.33 30.51 0.99
N ALA A 1003 -7.98 31.33 0.00
CA ALA A 1003 -7.00 32.41 0.14
C ALA A 1003 -7.43 33.43 1.22
N GLU A 1004 -8.67 33.91 1.18
CA GLU A 1004 -9.21 34.84 2.19
C GLU A 1004 -9.32 34.21 3.59
N LYS A 1005 -9.70 32.93 3.67
CA LYS A 1005 -9.72 32.19 4.95
C LYS A 1005 -8.32 32.10 5.56
N LEU A 1006 -7.32 31.76 4.75
CA LEU A 1006 -5.94 31.59 5.20
C LEU A 1006 -5.34 32.95 5.62
N LYS A 1007 -5.55 34.01 4.82
CA LYS A 1007 -5.20 35.40 5.16
C LYS A 1007 -5.81 35.87 6.48
N SER A 1008 -7.12 35.70 6.66
CA SER A 1008 -7.80 36.12 7.91
C SER A 1008 -7.31 35.32 9.12
N THR A 1009 -7.03 34.02 8.94
CA THR A 1009 -6.42 33.18 9.99
C THR A 1009 -5.02 33.65 10.34
N MET A 1010 -4.15 33.91 9.34
CA MET A 1010 -2.81 34.48 9.55
C MET A 1010 -2.89 35.79 10.33
N ALA A 1011 -3.71 36.75 9.89
CA ALA A 1011 -3.86 38.05 10.55
C ALA A 1011 -4.30 37.90 12.02
N SER A 1012 -5.26 37.00 12.30
CA SER A 1012 -5.71 36.73 13.68
C SER A 1012 -4.68 35.98 14.55
N SER A 1013 -3.78 35.22 13.94
CA SER A 1013 -2.76 34.39 14.61
C SER A 1013 -1.42 35.12 14.78
N ALA A 1014 -1.19 36.18 13.99
CA ALA A 1014 0.00 37.01 14.00
C ALA A 1014 0.00 37.99 15.18
N LYS A 1015 0.23 37.46 16.38
CA LYS A 1015 0.21 38.21 17.65
C LYS A 1015 1.42 39.13 17.83
N TYR A 1016 1.20 40.39 18.20
CA TYR A 1016 2.29 41.29 18.64
C TYR A 1016 2.73 40.90 20.06
N THR A 1017 3.86 40.20 20.12
CA THR A 1017 4.42 39.65 21.36
C THR A 1017 5.75 40.31 21.73
N CYS A 1018 5.88 40.62 23.02
CA CYS A 1018 7.03 41.25 23.65
C CYS A 1018 7.76 40.24 24.55
N SER A 1019 9.09 40.30 24.60
CA SER A 1019 9.91 39.45 25.48
C SER A 1019 10.08 40.07 26.86
N VAL A 1020 9.91 39.27 27.91
CA VAL A 1020 10.26 39.58 29.30
C VAL A 1020 11.37 38.63 29.72
N VAL A 1021 12.59 39.16 29.84
CA VAL A 1021 13.80 38.41 30.19
C VAL A 1021 14.10 38.60 31.67
N PHE A 1022 14.19 37.52 32.43
CA PHE A 1022 14.57 37.52 33.83
C PHE A 1022 16.04 37.13 33.97
N MET A 1023 16.79 37.94 34.71
CA MET A 1023 18.23 37.85 34.84
C MET A 1023 18.62 37.62 36.30
N GLU A 1024 19.60 36.74 36.56
CA GLU A 1024 20.18 36.49 37.89
C GLU A 1024 21.72 36.47 37.81
N TRP A 1025 22.45 36.82 38.87
CA TRP A 1025 23.91 36.59 38.93
C TRP A 1025 24.23 35.11 38.73
N ASN A 1026 25.16 34.83 37.81
CA ASN A 1026 25.64 33.47 37.61
C ASN A 1026 26.33 32.92 38.87
N LYS A 1027 26.42 31.60 39.01
CA LYS A 1027 26.92 30.97 40.25
C LYS A 1027 28.40 31.27 40.56
N ASP A 1028 29.19 31.60 39.55
CA ASP A 1028 30.65 31.66 39.66
C ASP A 1028 31.24 33.09 39.74
N ASN A 1029 30.42 34.16 39.65
CA ASN A 1029 30.94 35.52 39.46
C ASN A 1029 30.04 36.68 40.00
N GLY A 1030 29.07 36.43 40.89
CA GLY A 1030 28.18 37.47 41.42
C GLY A 1030 28.76 38.25 42.61
N ASP A 1031 29.37 39.42 42.36
CA ASP A 1031 29.91 40.33 43.37
C ASP A 1031 29.44 41.80 43.18
N LEU A 1032 29.66 42.65 44.19
CA LEU A 1032 29.37 44.09 44.12
C LEU A 1032 30.58 44.86 43.57
N TYR A 1033 30.36 45.98 42.88
CA TYR A 1033 31.42 46.95 42.60
C TYR A 1033 32.00 47.56 43.89
N ASP A 1034 33.23 48.10 43.82
CA ASP A 1034 33.91 48.83 44.91
C ASP A 1034 33.07 49.96 45.55
N ASP A 1035 32.08 50.51 44.83
CA ASP A 1035 31.18 51.56 45.31
C ASP A 1035 29.87 51.04 45.95
N GLY A 1036 29.73 49.72 46.09
CA GLY A 1036 28.60 49.03 46.71
C GLY A 1036 27.40 48.80 45.79
N LYS A 1037 27.49 49.08 44.49
CA LYS A 1037 26.42 48.79 43.52
C LYS A 1037 26.52 47.37 42.96
N ILE A 1038 25.38 46.87 42.49
CA ILE A 1038 25.24 45.57 41.82
C ILE A 1038 26.00 45.58 40.48
N GLN A 1039 26.87 44.59 40.25
CA GLN A 1039 27.52 44.37 38.96
C GLN A 1039 26.55 43.69 37.99
N LEU A 1040 26.00 44.46 37.05
CA LEU A 1040 25.05 43.96 36.04
C LEU A 1040 25.72 43.11 34.94
N ASP A 1041 27.04 43.22 34.78
CA ASP A 1041 27.80 42.54 33.71
C ASP A 1041 27.93 41.02 33.90
N ASN A 1042 27.68 40.51 35.12
CA ASN A 1042 27.80 39.09 35.49
C ASN A 1042 26.43 38.39 35.66
N PHE A 1043 25.37 38.98 35.12
CA PHE A 1043 24.04 38.38 35.10
C PHE A 1043 23.88 37.41 33.91
N GLU A 1044 23.27 36.26 34.17
CA GLU A 1044 22.85 35.27 33.18
C GLU A 1044 21.33 35.28 33.06
N GLU A 1045 20.81 34.96 31.87
CA GLU A 1045 19.38 34.76 31.63
C GLU A 1045 18.92 33.48 32.32
N ILE A 1046 17.99 33.59 33.27
CA ILE A 1046 17.42 32.44 33.98
C ILE A 1046 16.06 32.01 33.42
N TYR A 1047 15.36 32.93 32.75
CA TYR A 1047 14.06 32.66 32.12
C TYR A 1047 13.69 33.78 31.15
N CYS A 1048 13.13 33.43 29.99
CA CYS A 1048 12.51 34.39 29.08
C CYS A 1048 11.07 33.97 28.78
N ALA A 1049 10.13 34.87 29.06
CA ALA A 1049 8.72 34.73 28.72
C ALA A 1049 8.36 35.74 27.63
N ARG A 1050 7.91 35.27 26.46
CA ARG A 1050 7.37 36.13 25.41
C ARG A 1050 5.86 36.07 25.47
N VAL A 1051 5.23 37.23 25.57
CA VAL A 1051 3.79 37.37 25.82
C VAL A 1051 3.17 38.46 24.95
N GLU A 1052 1.85 38.41 24.77
CA GLU A 1052 1.10 39.48 24.09
C GLU A 1052 1.27 40.83 24.81
N LYS A 1053 1.29 41.93 24.06
CA LYS A 1053 1.33 43.27 24.66
C LYS A 1053 0.12 43.49 25.57
N GLY A 1054 0.39 43.94 26.78
CA GLY A 1054 -0.61 44.12 27.85
C GLY A 1054 -0.81 42.90 28.74
N ALA A 1055 -0.13 41.77 28.47
CA ALA A 1055 -0.17 40.60 29.35
C ALA A 1055 0.58 40.84 30.67
N TYR A 1056 0.18 40.07 31.69
CA TYR A 1056 0.86 39.91 32.98
C TYR A 1056 1.86 38.75 32.91
N VAL A 1057 3.06 38.91 33.47
CA VAL A 1057 4.07 37.86 33.58
C VAL A 1057 4.47 37.65 35.04
N PRO A 1058 4.21 36.46 35.64
CA PRO A 1058 4.64 36.17 37.00
C PRO A 1058 6.17 36.11 37.12
N SER A 1059 6.69 36.38 38.31
CA SER A 1059 8.11 36.12 38.64
C SER A 1059 8.44 34.63 38.49
N CYS A 1060 9.55 34.30 37.84
CA CYS A 1060 10.04 32.92 37.75
C CYS A 1060 10.78 32.49 39.03
N PRO A 1061 11.02 31.17 39.22
CA PRO A 1061 11.97 30.69 40.21
C PRO A 1061 13.38 31.21 39.91
N LEU A 1062 14.17 31.44 40.97
CA LEU A 1062 15.60 31.70 40.86
C LEU A 1062 16.36 30.38 40.63
N LYS A 1063 17.44 30.43 39.85
CA LYS A 1063 18.27 29.31 39.40
C LYS A 1063 19.54 29.16 40.24
N PHE A 1064 20.13 30.27 40.69
CA PHE A 1064 21.43 30.29 41.37
C PHE A 1064 21.35 30.54 42.87
N ALA A 1065 20.35 31.30 43.33
CA ALA A 1065 20.03 31.44 44.74
C ALA A 1065 19.41 30.16 45.33
N GLU A 1066 19.73 29.84 46.58
CA GLU A 1066 19.16 28.72 47.33
C GLU A 1066 18.08 29.21 48.30
N PHE A 1067 16.91 28.56 48.33
CA PHE A 1067 15.84 28.91 49.27
C PHE A 1067 16.13 28.33 50.67
N LYS A 1068 16.39 29.21 51.65
CA LYS A 1068 16.73 28.89 53.05
C LYS A 1068 15.91 29.78 53.99
N ASP A 1069 15.37 29.18 55.06
CA ASP A 1069 14.63 29.87 56.13
C ASP A 1069 13.53 30.85 55.63
N GLY A 1070 12.85 30.48 54.55
CA GLY A 1070 11.75 31.27 53.97
C GLY A 1070 12.16 32.40 53.02
N LYS A 1071 13.46 32.51 52.68
CA LYS A 1071 13.99 33.52 51.74
C LYS A 1071 14.94 32.88 50.72
N TRP A 1072 15.08 33.49 49.55
CA TRP A 1072 16.12 33.12 48.60
C TRP A 1072 17.45 33.77 49.01
N ILE A 1073 18.51 32.98 49.03
CA ILE A 1073 19.85 33.39 49.47
C ILE A 1073 20.87 33.06 48.37
N TYR A 1074 21.68 34.03 47.97
CA TYR A 1074 22.84 33.83 47.11
C TYR A 1074 24.13 34.04 47.92
N GLU A 1075 25.07 33.11 47.81
CA GLU A 1075 26.36 33.13 48.51
C GLU A 1075 27.47 33.43 47.51
N GLY A 1076 27.83 34.72 47.38
CA GLY A 1076 28.92 35.19 46.51
C GLY A 1076 30.27 35.28 47.23
N THR A 1077 31.32 35.67 46.51
CA THR A 1077 32.69 35.75 47.06
C THR A 1077 32.78 36.78 48.20
N ASP A 1078 32.19 37.97 47.99
CA ASP A 1078 32.27 39.11 48.91
C ASP A 1078 31.08 39.21 49.90
N GLY A 1079 30.21 38.19 49.95
CA GLY A 1079 29.18 38.10 50.98
C GLY A 1079 27.93 37.29 50.60
N VAL A 1080 26.98 37.27 51.53
CA VAL A 1080 25.69 36.58 51.40
C VAL A 1080 24.59 37.61 51.16
N TYR A 1081 23.68 37.32 50.24
CA TYR A 1081 22.63 38.23 49.77
C TYR A 1081 21.25 37.59 49.87
N PHE A 1082 20.23 38.32 50.30
CA PHE A 1082 18.84 37.97 50.00
C PHE A 1082 18.53 38.35 48.56
N VAL A 1083 17.77 37.49 47.87
CA VAL A 1083 17.43 37.69 46.46
C VAL A 1083 15.93 37.79 46.27
N THR A 1084 15.48 38.75 45.48
CA THR A 1084 14.06 38.94 45.11
C THR A 1084 13.90 39.21 43.63
N LEU A 1085 12.81 38.73 43.04
CA LEU A 1085 12.51 38.89 41.61
C LEU A 1085 11.03 39.25 41.44
N SER A 1086 10.76 40.31 40.66
CA SER A 1086 9.43 40.91 40.56
C SER A 1086 8.65 40.42 39.33
N ALA A 1087 7.33 40.34 39.44
CA ALA A 1087 6.44 40.13 38.30
C ALA A 1087 6.35 41.39 37.41
N VAL A 1088 5.88 41.24 36.16
CA VAL A 1088 5.59 42.36 35.24
C VAL A 1088 4.08 42.44 35.02
N GLU A 1089 3.47 43.51 35.53
CA GLU A 1089 2.00 43.67 35.54
C GLU A 1089 1.37 43.94 34.16
N GLU A 1090 2.05 44.69 33.30
CA GLU A 1090 1.56 45.07 31.97
C GLU A 1090 2.74 45.19 30.99
N VAL A 1091 2.97 44.17 30.16
CA VAL A 1091 4.09 44.17 29.21
C VAL A 1091 3.80 45.09 28.03
N ARG A 1092 4.40 46.29 28.03
CA ARG A 1092 4.21 47.30 26.96
C ARG A 1092 5.22 47.22 25.81
N GLY A 1093 6.29 46.45 26.00
CA GLY A 1093 7.43 46.30 25.08
C GLY A 1093 8.43 45.30 25.66
N ASN A 1094 9.53 45.03 24.95
CA ASN A 1094 10.58 44.14 25.46
C ASN A 1094 11.14 44.68 26.78
N THR A 1095 11.14 43.84 27.81
CA THR A 1095 11.43 44.19 29.21
C THR A 1095 12.50 43.24 29.76
N VAL A 1096 13.44 43.77 30.53
CA VAL A 1096 14.43 42.94 31.26
C VAL A 1096 14.24 43.19 32.75
N VAL A 1097 14.07 42.12 33.52
CA VAL A 1097 13.84 42.10 34.96
C VAL A 1097 15.07 41.49 35.62
N TYR A 1098 15.87 42.32 36.28
CA TYR A 1098 17.02 41.86 37.04
C TYR A 1098 16.60 41.44 38.46
N ALA A 1099 17.13 40.32 38.93
CA ALA A 1099 17.05 39.94 40.34
C ALA A 1099 17.69 41.02 41.22
N GLU A 1100 17.00 41.42 42.29
CA GLU A 1100 17.49 42.38 43.27
C GLU A 1100 18.26 41.65 44.37
N TYR A 1101 19.47 42.14 44.68
CA TYR A 1101 20.37 41.57 45.68
C TYR A 1101 20.52 42.50 46.87
N ILE A 1102 20.05 42.05 48.02
CA ILE A 1102 20.09 42.78 49.29
C ILE A 1102 21.19 42.15 50.15
N LYS A 1103 22.30 42.88 50.36
CA LYS A 1103 23.42 42.38 51.18
C LYS A 1103 22.95 42.08 52.60
N THR A 1104 23.37 40.94 53.13
CA THR A 1104 22.99 40.48 54.47
C THR A 1104 24.11 40.70 55.47
N VAL A 1105 23.75 40.72 56.76
CA VAL A 1105 24.68 40.68 57.89
C VAL A 1105 24.29 39.57 58.85
N SER A 1106 25.29 38.88 59.40
CA SER A 1106 25.12 37.76 60.33
C SER A 1106 24.95 38.19 61.79
N THR A 1107 25.13 39.48 62.09
CA THR A 1107 25.04 40.03 63.44
C THR A 1107 24.57 41.47 63.42
N LEU A 1108 23.57 41.79 64.23
CA LEU A 1108 23.17 43.17 64.55
C LEU A 1108 23.43 43.46 66.02
N ALA A 1109 23.72 44.71 66.36
CA ALA A 1109 23.98 45.16 67.73
C ALA A 1109 23.24 46.46 68.03
N THR A 1110 22.79 46.63 69.27
CA THR A 1110 22.36 47.94 69.77
C THR A 1110 23.56 48.90 69.83
N ALA A 1111 23.33 50.22 69.76
CA ALA A 1111 24.41 51.22 69.72
C ALA A 1111 25.36 51.20 70.94
N ASP A 1112 24.92 50.62 72.07
CA ASP A 1112 25.70 50.43 73.30
C ASP A 1112 26.26 49.00 73.47
N ALA A 1113 26.00 48.11 72.50
CA ALA A 1113 26.26 46.67 72.55
C ALA A 1113 25.69 45.97 73.81
N SER A 1114 24.58 46.46 74.37
CA SER A 1114 23.85 45.76 75.44
C SER A 1114 23.15 44.49 74.94
N VAL A 1115 22.72 44.49 73.67
CA VAL A 1115 22.19 43.30 72.99
C VAL A 1115 22.81 43.18 71.61
N LEU A 1116 23.24 41.96 71.28
CA LEU A 1116 23.48 41.54 69.90
C LEU A 1116 22.47 40.47 69.53
N VAL A 1117 22.17 40.35 68.24
CA VAL A 1117 21.41 39.23 67.68
C VAL A 1117 22.19 38.62 66.53
N GLU A 1118 22.26 37.29 66.50
CA GLU A 1118 22.90 36.53 65.44
C GLU A 1118 21.84 35.73 64.66
N GLY A 1119 21.96 35.75 63.34
CA GLY A 1119 20.92 35.36 62.38
C GLY A 1119 21.18 36.07 61.06
N LEU A 1120 20.33 35.85 60.05
CA LEU A 1120 20.50 36.45 58.73
C LEU A 1120 19.58 37.67 58.58
N PHE A 1121 20.15 38.87 58.52
CA PHE A 1121 19.41 40.14 58.49
C PHE A 1121 19.78 40.96 57.26
N ASP A 1122 18.86 41.81 56.77
CA ASP A 1122 19.20 42.86 55.80
C ASP A 1122 20.22 43.82 56.45
N ALA A 1123 21.31 44.14 55.75
CA ALA A 1123 22.41 44.98 56.26
C ALA A 1123 21.99 46.38 56.75
N ARG A 1124 20.84 46.89 56.30
CA ARG A 1124 20.26 48.17 56.73
C ARG A 1124 19.44 48.06 58.02
N THR A 1125 19.12 46.85 58.46
CA THR A 1125 18.31 46.61 59.66
C THR A 1125 19.03 47.13 60.89
N GLN A 1126 18.34 47.92 61.70
CA GLN A 1126 18.81 48.36 63.02
C GLN A 1126 18.04 47.63 64.10
N ILE A 1127 18.65 47.43 65.28
CA ILE A 1127 17.97 46.87 66.44
C ILE A 1127 17.94 47.83 67.61
N SER A 1128 16.86 47.75 68.38
CA SER A 1128 16.70 48.41 69.67
C SER A 1128 16.11 47.44 70.70
N LEU A 1129 16.42 47.67 71.97
CA LEU A 1129 15.87 46.90 73.08
C LEU A 1129 14.73 47.71 73.72
N GLU A 1130 13.51 47.21 73.61
CA GLU A 1130 12.38 47.71 74.39
C GLU A 1130 12.38 47.05 75.77
N ASN A 1131 12.25 47.85 76.82
CA ASN A 1131 12.09 47.39 78.20
C ASN A 1131 10.72 47.88 78.73
N THR A 1132 9.88 46.94 79.16
CA THR A 1132 8.53 47.20 79.69
C THR A 1132 8.41 46.95 81.20
N GLY A 1133 9.54 46.97 81.91
CA GLY A 1133 9.63 46.81 83.37
C GLY A 1133 10.37 45.54 83.75
N GLU A 1134 9.65 44.41 83.83
CA GLU A 1134 10.25 43.08 84.08
C GLU A 1134 10.54 42.28 82.80
N TYR A 1135 10.24 42.85 81.62
CA TYR A 1135 10.30 42.16 80.34
C TYR A 1135 11.02 42.99 79.28
N TYR A 1136 11.70 42.29 78.38
CA TYR A 1136 12.47 42.83 77.27
C TYR A 1136 11.94 42.31 75.93
N ARG A 1137 12.07 43.11 74.88
CA ARG A 1137 11.81 42.72 73.49
C ARG A 1137 12.88 43.33 72.59
N VAL A 1138 13.47 42.54 71.70
CA VAL A 1138 14.26 43.09 70.59
C VAL A 1138 13.28 43.60 69.53
N LYS A 1139 13.40 44.88 69.16
CA LYS A 1139 12.72 45.46 68.01
C LYS A 1139 13.71 45.62 66.87
N PHE A 1140 13.30 45.20 65.69
CA PHE A 1140 14.03 45.40 64.46
C PHE A 1140 13.36 46.54 63.69
N SER A 1141 14.15 47.41 63.08
CA SER A 1141 13.64 48.47 62.20
C SER A 1141 14.46 48.54 60.92
N LEU A 1142 13.77 48.55 59.77
CA LEU A 1142 14.37 48.69 58.45
C LEU A 1142 13.94 50.03 57.87
N ASP A 1143 14.91 50.87 57.51
CA ASP A 1143 14.69 52.23 56.97
C ASP A 1143 13.72 53.12 57.79
N GLY A 1144 13.60 52.84 59.10
CA GLY A 1144 12.77 53.56 60.07
C GLY A 1144 11.43 52.89 60.40
N GLU A 1145 10.98 51.92 59.61
CA GLU A 1145 9.76 51.16 59.85
C GLU A 1145 10.01 49.90 60.69
N SER A 1146 9.03 49.48 61.48
CA SER A 1146 9.14 48.29 62.34
C SER A 1146 9.04 47.02 61.50
N VAL A 1147 10.01 46.12 61.64
CA VAL A 1147 10.02 44.80 61.01
C VAL A 1147 10.14 43.69 62.05
N GLU A 1148 9.74 42.47 61.70
CA GLU A 1148 9.86 41.29 62.56
C GLU A 1148 10.77 40.26 61.91
N TYR A 1149 11.60 39.62 62.74
CA TYR A 1149 12.42 38.46 62.40
C TYR A 1149 12.09 37.36 63.41
N GLY A 1150 12.19 36.10 63.00
CA GLY A 1150 12.14 34.91 63.87
C GLY A 1150 13.42 34.07 63.73
N GLY A 1151 13.60 33.03 64.53
CA GLY A 1151 14.75 32.11 64.40
C GLY A 1151 16.13 32.76 64.59
N TYR A 1152 16.32 33.65 65.57
CA TYR A 1152 17.60 34.31 65.83
C TYR A 1152 18.12 34.06 67.26
N ILE A 1153 19.43 34.13 67.43
CA ILE A 1153 20.09 33.99 68.74
C ILE A 1153 20.26 35.37 69.36
N VAL A 1154 19.58 35.62 70.48
CA VAL A 1154 19.80 36.82 71.30
C VAL A 1154 21.02 36.61 72.18
N LYS A 1155 21.97 37.55 72.12
CA LYS A 1155 23.11 37.68 73.04
C LYS A 1155 22.89 38.91 73.91
N PHE A 1156 22.28 38.70 75.07
CA PHE A 1156 21.96 39.75 76.02
C PHE A 1156 23.12 39.93 77.01
N ARG A 1157 23.65 41.15 77.18
CA ARG A 1157 24.77 41.41 78.06
C ARG A 1157 24.37 41.28 79.54
N LYS A 1158 25.13 40.50 80.31
CA LYS A 1158 24.86 40.26 81.74
C LYS A 1158 24.78 41.58 82.53
N PRO A 1159 23.70 41.83 83.31
CA PRO A 1159 23.58 43.01 84.17
C PRO A 1159 24.66 43.08 85.27
N ASP A 1160 25.03 41.93 85.85
CA ASP A 1160 26.18 41.74 86.73
C ASP A 1160 26.95 40.49 86.25
N SER A 1161 28.28 40.55 86.19
CA SER A 1161 29.11 39.45 85.68
C SER A 1161 29.29 38.30 86.68
N LYS A 1162 28.85 38.45 87.93
CA LYS A 1162 29.05 37.48 89.02
C LYS A 1162 27.88 36.54 89.31
N SER A 1163 26.73 36.77 88.70
CA SER A 1163 25.52 35.98 88.96
C SER A 1163 25.21 35.04 87.80
N ASP A 1164 24.62 33.90 88.13
CA ASP A 1164 23.97 33.02 87.16
C ASP A 1164 22.58 33.57 86.82
N TYR A 1165 22.14 33.35 85.57
CA TYR A 1165 20.87 33.85 85.07
C TYR A 1165 20.10 32.77 84.31
N GLU A 1166 18.78 32.81 84.46
CA GLU A 1166 17.82 32.01 83.71
C GLU A 1166 16.98 32.93 82.82
N VAL A 1167 16.73 32.49 81.58
CA VAL A 1167 15.91 33.22 80.60
C VAL A 1167 14.54 32.57 80.49
N TYR A 1168 13.49 33.38 80.36
CA TYR A 1168 12.12 32.93 80.23
C TYR A 1168 11.42 33.62 79.06
N ALA A 1169 10.78 32.85 78.18
CA ALA A 1169 9.86 33.36 77.16
C ALA A 1169 8.53 33.75 77.82
N VAL A 1170 7.87 34.77 77.28
CA VAL A 1170 6.61 35.31 77.81
C VAL A 1170 5.62 35.46 76.66
N ASP A 1171 4.97 34.35 76.32
CA ASP A 1171 3.96 34.26 75.28
C ASP A 1171 2.69 33.58 75.85
N GLY A 1172 1.85 34.39 76.49
CA GLY A 1172 0.66 33.94 77.25
C GLY A 1172 0.96 33.17 78.55
N GLN A 1173 2.06 32.41 78.61
CA GLN A 1173 2.61 31.74 79.78
C GLN A 1173 4.12 32.00 79.89
N ILE A 1174 4.68 31.89 81.11
CA ILE A 1174 6.11 32.08 81.37
C ILE A 1174 6.81 30.72 81.27
N VAL A 1175 7.69 30.54 80.28
CA VAL A 1175 8.35 29.25 79.98
C VAL A 1175 9.87 29.44 79.98
N PRO A 1176 10.67 28.63 80.71
CA PRO A 1176 12.12 28.76 80.70
C PRO A 1176 12.70 28.41 79.32
N ILE A 1177 13.56 29.29 78.79
CA ILE A 1177 14.34 29.07 77.58
C ILE A 1177 15.69 28.50 77.99
N LYS A 1178 16.20 27.51 77.25
CA LYS A 1178 17.59 27.07 77.42
C LYS A 1178 18.53 28.19 76.97
N SER A 1179 19.36 28.68 77.88
CA SER A 1179 20.37 29.70 77.63
C SER A 1179 21.78 29.22 78.00
N ASP A 1180 22.76 29.56 77.18
CA ASP A 1180 24.18 29.28 77.40
C ASP A 1180 24.93 30.60 77.66
N ILE A 1181 26.00 30.59 78.46
CA ILE A 1181 26.79 31.81 78.76
C ILE A 1181 28.04 31.86 77.88
N TYR A 1182 28.20 32.93 77.11
CA TYR A 1182 29.37 33.15 76.26
C TYR A 1182 30.04 34.49 76.61
N GLY A 1183 31.10 34.42 77.41
CA GLY A 1183 31.78 35.60 77.95
C GLY A 1183 30.88 36.44 78.87
N ASP A 1184 30.66 37.70 78.49
CA ASP A 1184 29.76 38.63 79.19
C ASP A 1184 28.29 38.52 78.75
N TYR A 1185 27.95 37.65 77.80
CA TYR A 1185 26.59 37.54 77.23
C TYR A 1185 25.88 36.25 77.65
N ILE A 1186 24.57 36.37 77.82
CA ILE A 1186 23.61 35.28 77.95
C ILE A 1186 23.05 35.05 76.54
N CYS A 1187 23.29 33.87 75.99
CA CYS A 1187 22.93 33.49 74.62
C CYS A 1187 21.72 32.56 74.64
N PHE A 1188 20.65 32.87 73.92
CA PHE A 1188 19.46 32.03 73.81
C PHE A 1188 18.77 32.21 72.45
N ALA A 1189 18.12 31.17 71.95
CA ALA A 1189 17.29 31.26 70.76
C ALA A 1189 15.99 32.01 71.05
N SER A 1190 15.53 32.80 70.09
CA SER A 1190 14.33 33.63 70.17
C SER A 1190 13.64 33.69 68.81
N ASP A 1191 12.34 33.40 68.79
CA ASP A 1191 11.48 33.54 67.61
C ASP A 1191 10.72 34.87 67.57
N GLY A 1192 11.02 35.77 68.51
CA GLY A 1192 10.30 37.04 68.72
C GLY A 1192 9.64 37.11 70.10
N GLY A 1193 8.78 38.11 70.29
CA GLY A 1193 7.98 38.25 71.52
C GLY A 1193 8.67 38.97 72.69
N LEU A 1194 8.22 38.68 73.90
CA LEU A 1194 8.77 39.20 75.15
C LEU A 1194 9.58 38.11 75.86
N PHE A 1195 10.73 38.47 76.44
CA PHE A 1195 11.51 37.60 77.31
C PHE A 1195 11.85 38.29 78.63
N ARG A 1196 12.11 37.49 79.66
CA ARG A 1196 12.56 37.93 80.98
C ARG A 1196 13.89 37.26 81.30
N ILE A 1197 14.79 38.00 81.95
CA ILE A 1197 16.03 37.48 82.50
C ILE A 1197 15.94 37.57 84.02
N CYS A 1198 16.17 36.45 84.71
CA CYS A 1198 16.07 36.30 86.16
C CYS A 1198 17.41 35.86 86.73
N GLU A 1199 17.80 36.41 87.88
CA GLU A 1199 18.96 35.94 88.64
C GLU A 1199 18.64 34.60 89.34
N SER A 1200 19.49 33.59 89.16
CA SER A 1200 19.28 32.23 89.67
C SER A 1200 19.43 32.15 91.20
N LYS A 1201 18.33 32.04 91.94
CA LYS A 1201 18.36 31.87 93.41
C LYS A 1201 18.46 30.41 93.83
N THR A 1202 19.67 29.98 94.20
CA THR A 1202 19.90 28.66 94.82
C THR A 1202 19.33 28.62 96.24
N PHE A 1203 18.17 27.95 96.41
CA PHE A 1203 17.62 27.67 97.74
C PHE A 1203 18.34 26.48 98.38
N SER A 1204 19.07 26.72 99.47
CA SER A 1204 19.53 25.65 100.37
C SER A 1204 18.52 25.48 101.51
N LEU A 1205 17.90 24.29 101.59
CA LEU A 1205 16.94 23.95 102.64
C LEU A 1205 17.60 23.90 104.02
N SER A 1206 16.94 24.49 105.02
CA SER A 1206 17.44 24.50 106.40
C SER A 1206 17.01 23.25 107.17
N VAL A 1207 17.82 22.86 108.17
CA VAL A 1207 17.63 21.62 108.96
C VAL A 1207 16.23 21.50 109.59
N LEU A 1208 15.57 22.63 109.87
CA LEU A 1208 14.26 22.65 110.53
C LEU A 1208 13.14 22.00 109.68
N GLU A 1209 13.17 22.21 108.36
CA GLU A 1209 12.11 21.75 107.45
C GLU A 1209 12.26 20.25 107.14
N ILE A 1210 13.50 19.76 107.09
CA ILE A 1210 13.83 18.32 107.09
C ILE A 1210 13.36 17.65 108.39
N THR A 1211 13.38 18.37 109.52
CA THR A 1211 12.95 17.84 110.82
C THR A 1211 11.43 17.68 110.93
N LEU A 1212 10.64 18.50 110.22
CA LEU A 1212 9.18 18.33 110.20
C LEU A 1212 8.75 17.06 109.44
N ILE A 1213 9.47 16.74 108.36
CA ILE A 1213 9.22 15.55 107.52
C ILE A 1213 9.67 14.26 108.24
N SER A 1214 10.69 14.33 109.12
CA SER A 1214 11.18 13.16 109.86
C SER A 1214 10.26 12.71 111.00
N VAL A 1215 9.50 13.62 111.63
CA VAL A 1215 8.50 13.26 112.66
C VAL A 1215 7.32 12.47 112.05
N LEU A 1216 6.91 12.80 110.83
CA LEU A 1216 5.89 12.06 110.07
C LEU A 1216 6.32 10.64 109.67
N SER A 1217 7.63 10.36 109.59
CA SER A 1217 8.15 9.01 109.32
C SER A 1217 8.37 8.17 110.59
N ALA A 1218 8.66 8.80 111.74
CA ALA A 1218 8.87 8.09 113.02
C ALA A 1218 7.60 7.41 113.58
N ALA A 1219 6.42 8.00 113.37
CA ALA A 1219 5.15 7.40 113.75
C ALA A 1219 4.86 6.10 112.98
N VAL A 1220 5.26 6.04 111.69
CA VAL A 1220 5.09 4.86 110.84
C VAL A 1220 6.16 3.78 111.15
N LEU A 1221 7.41 4.18 111.46
CA LEU A 1221 8.46 3.22 111.81
C LEU A 1221 8.25 2.54 113.18
N SER A 1222 7.50 3.16 114.09
CA SER A 1222 7.17 2.57 115.40
C SER A 1222 6.28 1.32 115.28
N VAL A 1223 5.54 1.18 114.17
CA VAL A 1223 4.83 -0.07 113.81
C VAL A 1223 5.81 -1.23 113.58
N ILE A 1224 7.05 -0.94 113.18
CA ILE A 1224 8.09 -1.97 112.92
C ILE A 1224 8.82 -2.39 114.21
N VAL A 1225 9.09 -1.48 115.14
CA VAL A 1225 9.78 -1.86 116.41
C VAL A 1225 8.87 -2.68 117.33
N LEU A 1226 7.54 -2.53 117.24
CA LEU A 1226 6.60 -3.44 117.91
C LEU A 1226 6.73 -4.89 117.41
N ILE A 1227 7.15 -5.09 116.14
CA ILE A 1227 7.45 -6.42 115.58
C ILE A 1227 8.79 -6.95 116.13
N ILE A 1228 9.74 -6.09 116.51
CA ILE A 1228 11.01 -6.47 117.15
C ILE A 1228 10.84 -6.93 118.60
N ILE A 1229 9.77 -6.52 119.31
CA ILE A 1229 9.42 -7.04 120.66
C ILE A 1229 9.41 -8.59 120.68
N ILE A 1230 9.11 -9.23 119.55
CA ILE A 1230 8.98 -10.67 119.40
C ILE A 1230 10.35 -11.37 119.25
N ALA A 1231 11.39 -10.71 118.74
CA ALA A 1231 12.67 -11.35 118.42
C ALA A 1231 13.62 -11.52 119.64
N VAL A 1232 13.74 -10.49 120.49
CA VAL A 1232 14.83 -10.41 121.50
C VAL A 1232 14.35 -10.60 122.95
N LYS A 1233 13.18 -11.20 123.15
CA LYS A 1233 12.77 -11.78 124.45
C LYS A 1233 13.61 -13.02 124.87
N SER A 1234 14.82 -13.17 124.29
CA SER A 1234 15.64 -14.38 124.20
C SER A 1234 17.10 -14.24 124.69
N LYS A 1235 17.61 -13.02 124.94
CA LYS A 1235 18.89 -12.77 125.64
C LYS A 1235 18.68 -11.67 126.70
N ARG A 1236 18.44 -12.08 127.95
CA ARG A 1236 19.43 -12.14 129.05
C ARG A 1236 19.84 -10.73 129.52
N LYS A 1237 19.39 -10.29 130.71
CA LYS A 1237 19.67 -10.79 132.08
C LYS A 1237 20.91 -10.10 132.66
N SER A 1238 20.73 -9.68 133.91
CA SER A 1238 21.70 -9.72 135.02
C SER A 1238 23.07 -9.07 134.87
N ALA A 1239 23.31 -8.22 135.87
CA ALA A 1239 24.59 -7.99 136.53
C ALA A 1239 25.62 -7.14 135.77
N GLU A 1240 26.18 -6.21 136.56
CA GLU A 1240 27.46 -5.50 136.39
C GLU A 1240 27.56 -4.49 135.23
#